data_AF-A0A9D6VZS3-F1
#
_entry.id   AF-A0A9D6VZS3-F1
#
_cell.length_a   1.000
_cell.length_b   1.000
_cell.length_c   1.000
_cell.angle_alpha   90.00
_cell.angle_beta   90.00
_cell.angle_gamma   90.00
#
_symmetry.space_group_name_H-M   'P 1'
#
loop_
_entity.id
_entity.type
_entity.pdbx_description
1 polymer ?
#
loop_
_entity_poly.entity_id
_entity_poly.type
_entity_poly.pdbx_seq_one_letter_code
_entity_poly.pdbx_strand_id
1 'polypeptide(L)'
;MERQGWTVAGLVALLVAAAVCGCGDGGGTYNPPDVPVGDGRDDGRSDVTDEDGRPCTPRTEECNSLDDDCDGETDESWNFEDDVANCGRCFNFCRFSNADPLCLAGVCRLGPCRTDYFNANGDEEDGCEYRCIQTTTGEDSAALCTDGMDNDCDAAIDGMDSDCQCVDEVCNTVDDDCDELIDEGFDLTSDPNNCGECGNACGPAWHAATPVCRSSECYFICDTGWIDENGWPDDGCEARCTPTSSSDTDCDNLDDNCDGVINEGYVSLGCSIGVGGPDCAGFTDCRLTGTGYEEICDVGHDVPAEDITCDIYDDDCDGETDEDFRGEACGIGVCAAFGLCVDGLPTPCVEGTPTLPIDTECDNEDDDCDGLTDEEYSPITCGTGGCLSTAMCILGREWCTPRLPEPEACDGVDNDCDAITDDGFACGVGATRACTLTVATKTCNGAETCQATCDWGSCAAADLPENVETCNSIDDDCDTTVDDPPPAPAVICPPSTHGTTGCAGGTCVMASCDAGWGDVNGDAADGCECAVEVPDAAGACGIALNLGSFPDGGADVTVSGKLGGATDIDCYSLSAPDSSDLTCDTYHVDIRFTSNPSNQFEIQVFRGDCATVSCTGDTTGYAWYTDYSGACVNPTGAAPCGECDCRPTNTAGYNLCTDNTTSYYFCVRRRTGFSPSCDQYSLRVTNGVY
;
A
#
# COMPACT_ATOMS: atom_id res chain seq x y z
N MET A 1 -22.44 -5.70 65.96
CA MET A 1 -23.43 -5.52 67.06
C MET A 1 -24.55 -4.60 66.55
N GLU A 2 -25.42 -4.07 67.41
CA GLU A 2 -26.62 -3.32 66.97
C GLU A 2 -26.33 -1.91 66.41
N ARG A 3 -27.19 -1.49 65.46
CA ARG A 3 -27.80 -0.16 65.27
C ARG A 3 -27.02 1.10 65.71
N GLN A 4 -26.96 2.10 64.84
CA GLN A 4 -27.79 3.32 64.94
C GLN A 4 -27.71 4.11 63.62
N GLY A 5 -28.56 5.14 63.47
CA GLY A 5 -28.36 6.24 62.53
C GLY A 5 -29.26 7.42 62.90
N TRP A 6 -28.90 8.65 62.50
CA TRP A 6 -29.81 9.81 62.31
C TRP A 6 -29.03 11.10 61.93
N THR A 7 -29.27 11.58 60.70
CA THR A 7 -29.64 12.97 60.29
C THR A 7 -29.11 14.23 61.00
N VAL A 8 -28.98 15.33 60.19
CA VAL A 8 -29.17 16.79 60.46
C VAL A 8 -27.93 17.66 60.15
N ALA A 9 -27.98 18.89 59.58
CA ALA A 9 -28.79 19.56 58.53
C ALA A 9 -28.32 21.04 58.32
N GLY A 10 -28.55 21.63 57.13
CA GLY A 10 -28.49 23.10 56.87
C GLY A 10 -27.68 23.47 55.61
N LEU A 11 -28.23 24.13 54.57
CA LEU A 11 -28.63 25.56 54.46
C LEU A 11 -27.41 26.52 54.52
N VAL A 12 -27.18 27.46 53.59
CA VAL A 12 -28.13 28.31 52.82
C VAL A 12 -27.69 28.53 51.34
N ALA A 13 -28.68 28.77 50.47
CA ALA A 13 -28.55 29.04 49.03
C ALA A 13 -28.03 30.46 48.64
N LEU A 14 -27.76 30.70 47.35
CA LEU A 14 -28.61 31.52 46.44
C LEU A 14 -27.85 32.21 45.28
N LEU A 15 -28.23 31.91 44.02
CA LEU A 15 -28.44 32.92 42.95
C LEU A 15 -29.11 32.29 41.70
N VAL A 16 -29.80 33.10 40.90
CA VAL A 16 -30.62 32.65 39.74
C VAL A 16 -30.59 33.69 38.61
N ALA A 17 -30.34 33.24 37.38
CA ALA A 17 -30.78 33.87 36.12
C ALA A 17 -30.87 32.73 35.06
N ALA A 18 -32.03 32.28 34.55
CA ALA A 18 -33.21 32.95 33.98
C ALA A 18 -33.09 33.26 32.47
N ALA A 19 -33.42 32.26 31.65
CA ALA A 19 -33.90 32.43 30.27
C ALA A 19 -35.20 31.62 30.12
N VAL A 20 -36.22 32.17 29.46
CA VAL A 20 -37.56 31.57 29.36
C VAL A 20 -37.98 31.52 27.89
N CYS A 21 -38.41 30.35 27.43
CA CYS A 21 -39.18 30.21 26.20
C CYS A 21 -40.66 29.99 26.57
N GLY A 22 -41.59 30.61 25.85
CA GLY A 22 -43.01 30.66 26.23
C GLY A 22 -43.95 30.05 25.18
N CYS A 23 -44.91 29.26 25.64
CA CYS A 23 -45.99 28.73 24.82
C CYS A 23 -47.04 29.80 24.47
N GLY A 24 -47.86 29.54 23.45
CA GLY A 24 -49.02 30.37 23.10
C GLY A 24 -50.10 29.59 22.34
N ASP A 25 -51.20 29.26 23.02
CA ASP A 25 -52.37 28.61 22.43
C ASP A 25 -53.17 29.53 21.49
N GLY A 26 -53.86 28.94 20.50
CA GLY A 26 -54.58 29.68 19.46
C GLY A 26 -55.76 28.94 18.83
N GLY A 27 -56.71 28.46 19.64
CA GLY A 27 -57.91 27.80 19.13
C GLY A 27 -58.86 28.72 18.34
N GLY A 28 -59.36 28.26 17.18
CA GLY A 28 -60.28 29.01 16.31
C GLY A 28 -61.40 28.14 15.74
N THR A 29 -62.65 28.42 16.12
CA THR A 29 -63.82 27.60 15.77
C THR A 29 -64.53 28.05 14.48
N TYR A 30 -64.96 27.10 13.65
CA TYR A 30 -65.98 27.33 12.61
C TYR A 30 -67.04 26.21 12.58
N ASN A 31 -68.29 26.60 12.31
CA ASN A 31 -69.52 25.78 12.25
C ASN A 31 -70.54 26.65 11.45
N PRO A 32 -71.33 26.15 10.46
CA PRO A 32 -72.47 25.25 10.71
C PRO A 32 -72.69 24.13 9.64
N PRO A 33 -73.67 23.21 9.83
CA PRO A 33 -73.91 22.04 8.96
C PRO A 33 -75.15 22.13 8.05
N ASP A 34 -75.25 21.21 7.08
CA ASP A 34 -76.45 20.69 6.35
C ASP A 34 -75.91 19.61 5.34
N VAL A 35 -76.49 18.47 4.90
CA VAL A 35 -77.61 17.52 5.21
C VAL A 35 -77.38 16.27 4.28
N PRO A 36 -78.05 15.09 4.40
CA PRO A 36 -79.14 14.65 5.30
C PRO A 36 -78.94 13.24 5.96
N VAL A 37 -79.99 12.76 6.65
CA VAL A 37 -80.12 11.41 7.24
C VAL A 37 -80.20 10.28 6.19
N GLY A 38 -79.52 9.14 6.46
CA GLY A 38 -79.68 7.86 5.75
C GLY A 38 -80.32 6.77 6.60
N ASP A 39 -81.23 5.99 5.98
CA ASP A 39 -81.94 4.80 6.51
C ASP A 39 -80.96 3.78 7.15
N GLY A 40 -81.09 3.54 8.45
CA GLY A 40 -80.24 2.60 9.18
C GLY A 40 -80.63 1.16 8.93
N ARG A 41 -79.77 0.41 8.23
CA ARG A 41 -79.80 -1.05 8.18
C ARG A 41 -78.42 -1.58 8.52
N ASP A 42 -78.37 -2.30 9.62
CA ASP A 42 -77.24 -3.11 10.05
C ASP A 42 -77.34 -4.46 9.32
N ASP A 43 -76.43 -4.71 8.37
CA ASP A 43 -76.22 -6.00 7.73
C ASP A 43 -74.93 -6.72 8.20
N GLY A 44 -74.47 -6.41 9.42
CA GLY A 44 -73.65 -7.31 10.23
C GLY A 44 -72.19 -7.48 9.79
N ARG A 45 -71.62 -6.46 9.13
CA ARG A 45 -70.17 -6.37 8.86
C ARG A 45 -69.55 -5.37 9.82
N SER A 46 -68.41 -5.73 10.42
CA SER A 46 -67.60 -4.75 11.17
C SER A 46 -66.94 -3.84 10.15
N ASP A 47 -67.35 -2.57 10.10
CA ASP A 47 -66.66 -1.54 9.33
C ASP A 47 -65.46 -1.03 10.14
N VAL A 48 -64.38 -1.81 10.13
CA VAL A 48 -63.05 -1.33 10.51
C VAL A 48 -62.47 -0.62 9.28
N THR A 49 -62.01 0.61 9.48
CA THR A 49 -61.45 1.47 8.43
C THR A 49 -60.10 2.00 8.86
N ASP A 50 -59.19 2.19 7.91
CA ASP A 50 -57.92 2.89 8.15
C ASP A 50 -58.15 4.33 8.65
N GLU A 51 -57.09 5.02 9.12
CA GLU A 51 -57.17 6.42 9.57
C GLU A 51 -57.74 7.37 8.50
N ASP A 52 -57.69 6.96 7.23
CA ASP A 52 -58.14 7.69 6.05
C ASP A 52 -59.60 7.36 5.67
N GLY A 53 -60.30 6.53 6.47
CA GLY A 53 -61.72 6.19 6.35
C GLY A 53 -62.05 5.19 5.23
N ARG A 54 -61.07 4.41 4.77
CA ARG A 54 -61.21 3.45 3.67
C ARG A 54 -61.47 2.04 4.22
N PRO A 55 -62.18 1.15 3.49
CA PRO A 55 -62.42 -0.21 3.94
C PRO A 55 -61.10 -1.00 3.98
N CYS A 56 -60.64 -1.31 5.19
CA CYS A 56 -59.41 -2.04 5.42
C CYS A 56 -59.49 -3.46 4.81
N THR A 57 -58.37 -3.96 4.30
CA THR A 57 -58.29 -5.28 3.66
C THR A 57 -57.23 -6.12 4.37
N PRO A 58 -57.61 -7.07 5.25
CA PRO A 58 -56.69 -7.81 6.11
C PRO A 58 -55.48 -8.39 5.35
N ARG A 59 -54.29 -8.12 5.87
CA ARG A 59 -53.01 -8.65 5.39
C ARG A 59 -52.39 -9.57 6.45
N THR A 60 -51.08 -9.66 6.46
CA THR A 60 -50.30 -10.13 7.60
C THR A 60 -49.66 -8.88 8.19
N GLU A 61 -49.70 -8.70 9.51
CA GLU A 61 -49.03 -7.61 10.22
C GLU A 61 -47.56 -7.45 9.78
N GLU A 62 -47.23 -6.25 9.28
CA GLU A 62 -45.86 -5.78 9.06
C GLU A 62 -45.53 -4.76 10.14
N CYS A 63 -44.43 -4.90 10.88
CA CYS A 63 -44.09 -3.99 11.98
C CYS A 63 -43.85 -2.55 11.46
N ASN A 64 -44.88 -1.72 11.43
CA ASN A 64 -44.92 -0.43 10.74
C ASN A 64 -45.78 0.64 11.44
N SER A 65 -46.43 0.27 12.55
CA SER A 65 -47.34 1.08 13.37
C SER A 65 -48.59 1.57 12.64
N LEU A 66 -49.17 0.65 11.86
CA LEU A 66 -50.54 0.68 11.35
C LEU A 66 -51.29 -0.59 11.84
N ASP A 67 -52.58 -0.67 11.51
CA ASP A 67 -53.44 -1.85 11.65
C ASP A 67 -53.59 -2.46 10.24
N ASP A 68 -52.76 -3.47 9.90
CA ASP A 68 -52.67 -4.07 8.55
C ASP A 68 -53.57 -5.32 8.41
N ASP A 69 -53.82 -6.01 9.52
CA ASP A 69 -54.75 -7.13 9.72
C ASP A 69 -56.22 -6.67 9.88
N CYS A 70 -56.46 -5.43 10.32
CA CYS A 70 -57.77 -4.79 10.54
C CYS A 70 -58.53 -5.29 11.79
N ASP A 71 -57.81 -5.66 12.85
CA ASP A 71 -58.31 -6.19 14.13
C ASP A 71 -58.68 -5.08 15.13
N GLY A 72 -57.92 -3.97 15.13
CA GLY A 72 -58.16 -2.77 15.94
C GLY A 72 -57.11 -2.46 17.00
N GLU A 73 -56.11 -3.31 17.21
CA GLU A 73 -54.82 -2.94 17.81
C GLU A 73 -53.80 -2.55 16.70
N THR A 74 -52.49 -2.43 16.99
CA THR A 74 -51.45 -2.11 15.98
C THR A 74 -50.16 -2.85 16.29
N ASP A 75 -49.55 -3.49 15.28
CA ASP A 75 -48.34 -4.31 15.40
C ASP A 75 -48.43 -5.44 16.47
N GLU A 76 -49.63 -5.85 16.91
CA GLU A 76 -49.85 -6.71 18.10
C GLU A 76 -49.33 -8.15 17.96
N SER A 77 -49.06 -8.55 16.71
CA SER A 77 -48.43 -9.82 16.34
C SER A 77 -46.92 -9.86 16.60
N TRP A 78 -46.32 -8.74 17.03
CA TRP A 78 -44.90 -8.61 17.38
C TRP A 78 -44.68 -8.59 18.90
N ASN A 79 -43.60 -9.22 19.36
CA ASN A 79 -43.25 -9.20 20.79
C ASN A 79 -42.48 -7.92 21.13
N PHE A 80 -43.10 -7.01 21.87
CA PHE A 80 -42.44 -5.78 22.32
C PHE A 80 -41.88 -5.85 23.75
N GLU A 81 -42.17 -6.90 24.53
CA GLU A 81 -41.71 -7.00 25.92
C GLU A 81 -40.30 -7.58 26.04
N ASP A 82 -39.96 -8.59 25.23
CA ASP A 82 -38.69 -9.35 25.32
C ASP A 82 -37.88 -9.41 23.99
N ASP A 83 -38.37 -8.89 22.86
CA ASP A 83 -37.61 -8.92 21.59
C ASP A 83 -36.55 -7.82 21.52
N VAL A 84 -35.29 -8.23 21.42
CA VAL A 84 -34.12 -7.35 21.30
C VAL A 84 -34.11 -6.53 20.00
N ALA A 85 -34.85 -6.96 18.97
CA ALA A 85 -34.97 -6.26 17.68
C ALA A 85 -36.11 -5.22 17.65
N ASN A 86 -37.10 -5.35 18.55
CA ASN A 86 -38.33 -4.55 18.54
C ASN A 86 -38.68 -4.02 19.94
N CYS A 87 -37.68 -3.74 20.77
CA CYS A 87 -37.90 -3.55 22.20
C CYS A 87 -38.75 -2.30 22.50
N GLY A 88 -39.98 -2.50 22.98
CA GLY A 88 -40.96 -1.44 23.25
C GLY A 88 -41.60 -0.76 22.03
N ARG A 89 -41.15 -1.07 20.79
CA ARG A 89 -41.73 -0.65 19.49
C ARG A 89 -40.97 -1.31 18.33
N CYS A 90 -41.58 -1.35 17.14
CA CYS A 90 -40.94 -1.82 15.91
C CYS A 90 -39.55 -1.21 15.65
N PHE A 91 -38.63 -2.08 15.23
CA PHE A 91 -37.24 -1.77 14.87
C PHE A 91 -36.40 -1.05 15.93
N ASN A 92 -36.81 -1.09 17.20
CA ASN A 92 -36.03 -0.56 18.31
C ASN A 92 -34.99 -1.58 18.80
N PHE A 93 -33.94 -1.74 17.98
CA PHE A 93 -32.80 -2.62 18.28
C PHE A 93 -32.04 -2.14 19.51
N CYS A 94 -32.06 -2.91 20.59
CA CYS A 94 -31.18 -2.66 21.73
C CYS A 94 -29.72 -2.91 21.34
N ARG A 95 -28.83 -1.96 21.65
CA ARG A 95 -27.39 -2.02 21.38
C ARG A 95 -26.65 -1.31 22.50
N PHE A 96 -25.59 -1.94 22.99
CA PHE A 96 -24.69 -1.43 24.02
C PHE A 96 -23.25 -1.76 23.62
N SER A 97 -22.29 -0.94 24.02
CA SER A 97 -20.87 -1.18 23.74
C SER A 97 -20.41 -2.47 24.43
N ASN A 98 -19.78 -3.37 23.69
CA ASN A 98 -19.15 -4.62 24.18
C ASN A 98 -20.01 -5.54 25.08
N ALA A 99 -21.33 -5.38 25.10
CA ALA A 99 -22.26 -6.19 25.90
C ALA A 99 -23.25 -6.97 25.03
N ASP A 100 -23.91 -7.97 25.61
CA ASP A 100 -25.06 -8.61 25.00
C ASP A 100 -26.34 -7.82 25.34
N PRO A 101 -27.09 -7.30 24.35
CA PRO A 101 -28.25 -6.46 24.61
C PRO A 101 -29.46 -7.25 25.13
N LEU A 102 -30.15 -6.73 26.14
CA LEU A 102 -31.42 -7.27 26.64
C LEU A 102 -32.58 -6.31 26.34
N CYS A 103 -33.75 -6.89 26.06
CA CYS A 103 -35.04 -6.22 26.21
C CYS A 103 -35.72 -6.80 27.44
N LEU A 104 -36.23 -5.95 28.34
CA LEU A 104 -36.97 -6.38 29.53
C LEU A 104 -38.18 -5.46 29.74
N ALA A 105 -39.39 -6.02 29.61
CA ALA A 105 -40.66 -5.29 29.68
C ALA A 105 -40.70 -4.06 28.74
N GLY A 106 -40.15 -4.21 27.53
CA GLY A 106 -40.15 -3.17 26.50
C GLY A 106 -39.20 -2.00 26.74
N VAL A 107 -38.19 -2.17 27.60
CA VAL A 107 -37.09 -1.23 27.75
C VAL A 107 -35.77 -1.96 27.53
N CYS A 108 -34.87 -1.35 26.75
CA CYS A 108 -33.51 -1.86 26.60
C CYS A 108 -32.77 -1.79 27.94
N ARG A 109 -32.00 -2.84 28.23
CA ARG A 109 -31.15 -2.97 29.42
C ARG A 109 -29.80 -3.53 29.03
N LEU A 110 -28.77 -3.09 29.75
CA LEU A 110 -27.47 -3.72 29.68
C LEU A 110 -27.61 -5.20 30.11
N GLY A 111 -27.13 -6.11 29.28
CA GLY A 111 -27.00 -7.52 29.64
C GLY A 111 -25.61 -7.83 30.22
N PRO A 112 -25.16 -9.10 30.18
CA PRO A 112 -23.78 -9.38 30.52
C PRO A 112 -22.82 -8.69 29.54
N CYS A 113 -21.76 -8.10 30.08
CA CYS A 113 -20.60 -7.72 29.27
C CYS A 113 -20.03 -8.97 28.57
N ARG A 114 -19.39 -8.77 27.42
CA ARG A 114 -18.65 -9.85 26.73
C ARG A 114 -17.35 -10.15 27.48
N THR A 115 -16.74 -11.28 27.16
CA THR A 115 -15.45 -11.71 27.72
C THR A 115 -14.41 -10.58 27.62
N ASP A 116 -13.66 -10.38 28.69
CA ASP A 116 -12.67 -9.30 28.87
C ASP A 116 -13.23 -7.87 28.92
N TYR A 117 -14.55 -7.66 29.01
CA TYR A 117 -15.16 -6.33 29.14
C TYR A 117 -15.96 -6.17 30.43
N PHE A 118 -15.91 -4.95 30.99
CA PHE A 118 -16.52 -4.57 32.24
C PHE A 118 -17.19 -3.19 32.12
N ASN A 119 -18.15 -2.94 33.00
CA ASN A 119 -18.80 -1.65 33.18
C ASN A 119 -18.27 -1.07 34.50
N ALA A 120 -17.24 -0.23 34.39
CA ALA A 120 -16.51 0.30 35.54
C ALA A 120 -17.21 1.54 36.17
N ASN A 121 -17.92 2.33 35.36
CA ASN A 121 -18.59 3.56 35.80
C ASN A 121 -19.96 3.33 36.47
N GLY A 122 -20.58 2.15 36.26
CA GLY A 122 -21.93 1.81 36.72
C GLY A 122 -23.08 2.37 35.87
N ASP A 123 -22.83 2.90 34.67
CA ASP A 123 -23.84 3.51 33.80
C ASP A 123 -24.31 2.54 32.70
N GLU A 124 -25.62 2.41 32.48
CA GLU A 124 -26.15 1.54 31.42
C GLU A 124 -26.15 2.22 30.04
N GLU A 125 -25.87 3.53 29.92
CA GLU A 125 -26.04 4.28 28.66
C GLU A 125 -24.88 4.15 27.65
N ASP A 126 -23.64 3.92 28.08
CA ASP A 126 -22.49 3.65 27.20
C ASP A 126 -22.26 2.15 26.93
N GLY A 127 -22.36 1.29 27.96
CA GLY A 127 -22.33 -0.17 27.80
C GLY A 127 -21.38 -0.92 28.74
N CYS A 128 -20.28 -1.43 28.19
CA CYS A 128 -19.16 -2.05 28.92
C CYS A 128 -17.87 -1.53 28.27
N GLU A 129 -17.39 -0.41 28.80
CA GLU A 129 -16.42 0.49 28.19
C GLU A 129 -15.01 -0.07 28.33
N TYR A 130 -14.81 -0.77 29.43
CA TYR A 130 -13.51 -1.04 29.98
C TYR A 130 -13.06 -2.45 29.64
N ARG A 131 -11.88 -2.59 29.04
CA ARG A 131 -11.34 -3.89 28.64
C ARG A 131 -10.21 -4.31 29.59
N CYS A 132 -10.44 -5.36 30.36
CA CYS A 132 -9.55 -5.83 31.42
C CYS A 132 -9.62 -7.36 31.55
N ILE A 133 -8.60 -8.00 32.14
CA ILE A 133 -8.48 -9.46 32.23
C ILE A 133 -8.26 -9.85 33.70
N GLN A 134 -9.35 -10.01 34.45
CA GLN A 134 -9.33 -10.39 35.87
C GLN A 134 -8.36 -11.55 36.13
N THR A 135 -7.40 -11.35 37.02
CA THR A 135 -6.55 -12.44 37.51
C THR A 135 -7.29 -13.27 38.55
N THR A 136 -6.74 -14.43 38.90
CA THR A 136 -7.38 -15.31 39.90
C THR A 136 -7.18 -14.87 41.35
N THR A 137 -6.63 -13.68 41.57
CA THR A 137 -6.26 -13.14 42.89
C THR A 137 -6.76 -11.72 43.15
N GLY A 138 -6.92 -10.86 42.14
CA GLY A 138 -7.09 -9.40 42.37
C GLY A 138 -5.81 -8.77 42.93
N GLU A 139 -5.87 -7.55 43.44
CA GLU A 139 -4.73 -6.78 43.98
C GLU A 139 -4.43 -7.11 45.46
N ASP A 140 -4.67 -8.37 45.84
CA ASP A 140 -4.51 -8.98 47.17
C ASP A 140 -3.03 -9.09 47.64
N SER A 141 -2.06 -8.42 46.97
CA SER A 141 -0.63 -8.45 47.32
C SER A 141 0.19 -7.30 46.69
N ALA A 142 1.15 -6.73 47.43
CA ALA A 142 1.97 -5.58 47.00
C ALA A 142 2.66 -5.74 45.63
N ALA A 143 3.15 -6.95 45.28
CA ALA A 143 3.74 -7.24 43.97
C ALA A 143 2.72 -7.36 42.79
N LEU A 144 1.44 -7.03 43.04
CA LEU A 144 0.37 -6.79 42.06
C LEU A 144 -0.25 -5.38 42.23
N CYS A 145 0.29 -4.56 43.15
CA CYS A 145 -0.09 -3.16 43.39
C CYS A 145 0.95 -2.18 42.81
N THR A 146 1.86 -2.70 41.98
CA THR A 146 3.01 -1.99 41.38
C THR A 146 3.34 -2.54 39.97
N ASP A 147 2.42 -3.28 39.34
CA ASP A 147 2.66 -3.98 38.06
C ASP A 147 2.07 -3.26 36.83
N GLY A 148 1.33 -2.17 37.05
CA GLY A 148 0.73 -1.35 35.99
C GLY A 148 -0.55 -1.92 35.41
N MET A 149 -1.13 -2.97 36.02
CA MET A 149 -2.32 -3.65 35.54
C MET A 149 -3.42 -3.65 36.59
N ASP A 150 -4.59 -3.14 36.21
CA ASP A 150 -5.83 -3.42 36.93
C ASP A 150 -6.08 -4.94 36.92
N ASN A 151 -5.94 -5.57 38.08
CA ASN A 151 -5.98 -7.02 38.25
C ASN A 151 -7.37 -7.53 38.69
N ASP A 152 -8.27 -6.64 39.12
CA ASP A 152 -9.64 -6.89 39.61
C ASP A 152 -10.76 -6.46 38.61
N CYS A 153 -10.46 -5.50 37.74
CA CYS A 153 -11.31 -4.85 36.73
C CYS A 153 -12.33 -3.80 37.23
N ASP A 154 -12.03 -3.11 38.34
CA ASP A 154 -12.76 -1.95 38.89
C ASP A 154 -12.45 -0.61 38.17
N ALA A 155 -11.30 -0.53 37.47
CA ALA A 155 -10.69 0.64 36.82
C ALA A 155 -9.99 1.67 37.75
N ALA A 156 -9.67 1.29 38.98
CA ALA A 156 -8.41 1.69 39.60
C ALA A 156 -7.21 0.87 39.06
N ILE A 157 -5.99 1.21 39.48
CA ILE A 157 -4.72 0.56 39.13
C ILE A 157 -3.74 0.79 40.29
N ASP A 158 -3.02 -0.25 40.72
CA ASP A 158 -1.85 -0.17 41.62
C ASP A 158 -2.20 0.58 42.95
N GLY A 159 -1.23 1.27 43.56
CA GLY A 159 -1.42 2.09 44.77
C GLY A 159 -2.44 3.26 44.69
N MET A 160 -3.28 3.33 43.63
CA MET A 160 -4.49 4.16 43.61
C MET A 160 -5.78 3.38 43.91
N ASP A 161 -5.74 2.04 43.95
CA ASP A 161 -6.86 1.20 44.41
C ASP A 161 -7.10 1.37 45.92
N SER A 162 -8.32 1.03 46.34
CA SER A 162 -8.79 0.95 47.71
C SER A 162 -8.71 -0.44 48.36
N ASP A 163 -8.45 -1.51 47.59
CA ASP A 163 -8.26 -2.88 48.11
C ASP A 163 -6.79 -3.29 48.28
N CYS A 164 -5.86 -2.68 47.53
CA CYS A 164 -4.40 -2.86 47.61
C CYS A 164 -3.85 -2.84 49.05
N GLN A 165 -3.07 -3.87 49.40
CA GLN A 165 -2.61 -4.13 50.78
C GLN A 165 -1.13 -3.84 51.00
N CYS A 166 -0.72 -2.60 50.71
CA CYS A 166 0.61 -2.08 51.01
C CYS A 166 0.84 -1.95 52.54
N VAL A 167 2.06 -2.19 53.02
CA VAL A 167 2.43 -2.27 54.44
C VAL A 167 3.84 -1.71 54.70
N ASP A 168 4.11 -1.22 55.92
CA ASP A 168 5.45 -0.73 56.32
C ASP A 168 6.59 -1.68 55.84
N GLU A 169 7.51 -1.17 55.03
CA GLU A 169 8.64 -1.86 54.37
C GLU A 169 9.29 -3.02 55.16
N VAL A 170 9.50 -4.17 54.51
CA VAL A 170 10.13 -5.36 55.11
C VAL A 170 11.23 -5.97 54.22
N CYS A 171 12.43 -5.38 54.22
CA CYS A 171 13.73 -5.96 53.83
C CYS A 171 13.69 -7.36 53.18
N ASN A 172 13.17 -7.45 51.94
CA ASN A 172 12.94 -8.71 51.25
C ASN A 172 13.08 -8.66 49.73
N THR A 173 13.55 -7.55 49.15
CA THR A 173 13.69 -7.32 47.69
C THR A 173 12.36 -7.28 46.92
N VAL A 174 11.31 -6.81 47.61
CA VAL A 174 9.98 -6.50 47.07
C VAL A 174 9.56 -5.16 47.66
N ASP A 175 8.97 -4.29 46.84
CA ASP A 175 8.25 -3.08 47.28
C ASP A 175 7.02 -3.53 48.10
N ASP A 176 7.07 -3.38 49.43
CA ASP A 176 5.97 -3.75 50.33
C ASP A 176 5.03 -2.55 50.62
N ASP A 177 5.55 -1.31 50.58
CA ASP A 177 4.81 -0.07 50.93
C ASP A 177 4.22 0.72 49.74
N CYS A 178 4.58 0.29 48.51
CA CYS A 178 4.07 0.68 47.20
C CYS A 178 4.47 2.09 46.73
N ASP A 179 5.75 2.45 46.86
CA ASP A 179 6.29 3.78 46.48
C ASP A 179 7.16 3.80 45.20
N GLU A 180 7.25 2.66 44.48
CA GLU A 180 8.08 2.37 43.29
C GLU A 180 9.58 2.13 43.59
N LEU A 181 9.99 2.14 44.86
CA LEU A 181 11.34 1.79 45.31
C LEU A 181 11.37 0.39 45.97
N ILE A 182 12.54 -0.06 46.42
CA ILE A 182 12.73 -1.40 47.01
C ILE A 182 13.77 -1.32 48.12
N ASP A 183 13.39 -1.72 49.34
CA ASP A 183 14.26 -1.75 50.53
C ASP A 183 14.94 -0.40 50.86
N GLU A 184 14.34 0.75 50.50
CA GLU A 184 14.87 2.12 50.73
C GLU A 184 14.63 2.67 52.14
N GLY A 185 13.67 2.12 52.89
CA GLY A 185 13.38 2.47 54.29
C GLY A 185 14.48 2.11 55.31
N PHE A 186 15.57 1.48 54.88
CA PHE A 186 16.61 0.91 55.76
C PHE A 186 17.90 1.76 55.84
N ASP A 187 18.44 1.95 57.04
CA ASP A 187 19.72 2.66 57.24
C ASP A 187 20.93 1.79 56.88
N LEU A 188 21.22 1.72 55.59
CA LEU A 188 22.37 1.00 55.03
C LEU A 188 23.74 1.60 55.42
N THR A 189 23.77 2.72 56.16
CA THR A 189 25.00 3.45 56.49
C THR A 189 25.47 3.25 57.94
N SER A 190 24.54 2.97 58.87
CA SER A 190 24.85 2.85 60.30
C SER A 190 24.16 1.70 61.05
N ASP A 191 23.15 1.01 60.48
CA ASP A 191 22.55 -0.17 61.12
C ASP A 191 23.45 -1.42 60.98
N PRO A 192 23.94 -2.03 62.08
CA PRO A 192 24.72 -3.27 62.03
C PRO A 192 23.93 -4.49 61.53
N ASN A 193 22.62 -4.39 61.28
CA ASN A 193 21.79 -5.50 60.77
C ASN A 193 21.55 -5.44 59.24
N ASN A 194 21.79 -4.28 58.61
CA ASN A 194 21.47 -3.99 57.21
C ASN A 194 22.63 -3.24 56.52
N CYS A 195 23.88 -3.57 56.86
CA CYS A 195 25.01 -2.71 56.54
C CYS A 195 25.43 -2.83 55.07
N GLY A 196 25.25 -1.75 54.29
CA GLY A 196 25.60 -1.66 52.87
C GLY A 196 24.67 -2.39 51.90
N GLU A 197 24.03 -3.48 52.33
CA GLU A 197 22.90 -4.11 51.63
C GLU A 197 21.88 -4.62 52.66
N CYS A 198 20.60 -4.70 52.27
CA CYS A 198 19.53 -5.08 53.19
C CYS A 198 19.73 -6.52 53.71
N GLY A 199 19.58 -6.70 55.02
CA GLY A 199 19.80 -7.98 55.71
C GLY A 199 21.27 -8.38 55.94
N ASN A 200 22.26 -7.58 55.52
CA ASN A 200 23.66 -7.83 55.81
C ASN A 200 24.01 -7.49 57.26
N ALA A 201 23.78 -8.46 58.15
CA ALA A 201 24.08 -8.33 59.57
C ALA A 201 25.57 -8.55 59.87
N CYS A 202 26.23 -7.50 60.35
CA CYS A 202 27.64 -7.49 60.70
C CYS A 202 27.95 -8.47 61.85
N GLY A 203 28.94 -9.33 61.64
CA GLY A 203 29.67 -9.99 62.72
C GLY A 203 28.99 -11.06 63.59
N PRO A 204 28.01 -11.87 63.12
CA PRO A 204 27.34 -12.88 63.95
C PRO A 204 28.24 -14.04 64.44
N ALA A 205 29.53 -14.03 64.08
CA ALA A 205 30.52 -15.06 64.42
C ALA A 205 31.76 -14.56 65.20
N TRP A 206 31.97 -13.24 65.32
CA TRP A 206 33.19 -12.66 65.87
C TRP A 206 33.37 -12.95 67.37
N HIS A 207 34.60 -13.24 67.79
CA HIS A 207 34.92 -13.53 69.19
C HIS A 207 35.16 -12.25 69.99
N ALA A 208 34.45 -12.10 71.11
CA ALA A 208 34.70 -11.05 72.11
C ALA A 208 34.80 -9.63 71.51
N ALA A 209 33.92 -9.32 70.56
CA ALA A 209 33.86 -8.05 69.86
C ALA A 209 32.41 -7.61 69.63
N THR A 210 32.20 -6.29 69.60
CA THR A 210 30.93 -5.65 69.30
C THR A 210 30.90 -5.19 67.83
N PRO A 211 29.90 -5.59 67.02
CA PRO A 211 29.81 -5.19 65.62
C PRO A 211 29.28 -3.76 65.45
N VAL A 212 29.75 -3.07 64.42
CA VAL A 212 29.42 -1.68 64.08
C VAL A 212 29.34 -1.55 62.55
N CYS A 213 28.26 -0.97 62.02
CA CYS A 213 28.26 -0.50 60.63
C CYS A 213 28.83 0.93 60.58
N ARG A 214 29.68 1.23 59.60
CA ARG A 214 30.17 2.58 59.36
C ARG A 214 30.37 2.80 57.86
N SER A 215 29.72 3.82 57.32
CA SER A 215 29.86 4.17 55.89
C SER A 215 29.58 2.97 54.96
N SER A 216 28.56 2.18 55.31
CA SER A 216 28.14 0.98 54.58
C SER A 216 29.13 -0.20 54.55
N GLU A 217 30.13 -0.20 55.43
CA GLU A 217 31.01 -1.35 55.69
C GLU A 217 30.90 -1.84 57.14
N CYS A 218 31.08 -3.15 57.34
CA CYS A 218 31.04 -3.79 58.65
C CYS A 218 32.41 -3.77 59.36
N TYR A 219 32.44 -3.22 60.57
CA TYR A 219 33.60 -3.13 61.46
C TYR A 219 33.31 -3.78 62.83
N PHE A 220 34.35 -4.04 63.62
CA PHE A 220 34.23 -4.50 65.00
C PHE A 220 35.09 -3.68 65.96
N ILE A 221 34.72 -3.71 67.25
CA ILE A 221 35.50 -3.16 68.36
C ILE A 221 35.64 -4.25 69.42
N CYS A 222 36.86 -4.50 69.92
CA CYS A 222 37.09 -5.53 70.93
C CYS A 222 36.40 -5.20 72.27
N ASP A 223 35.84 -6.23 72.91
CA ASP A 223 35.33 -6.14 74.28
C ASP A 223 36.50 -5.89 75.26
N THR A 224 36.28 -5.08 76.30
CA THR A 224 37.33 -4.65 77.23
C THR A 224 38.20 -5.81 77.78
N GLY A 225 39.51 -5.72 77.55
CA GLY A 225 40.49 -6.72 77.95
C GLY A 225 40.79 -7.81 76.91
N TRP A 226 40.22 -7.70 75.71
CA TRP A 226 40.59 -8.48 74.53
C TRP A 226 41.23 -7.60 73.45
N ILE A 227 42.04 -8.21 72.60
CA ILE A 227 42.67 -7.62 71.42
C ILE A 227 42.65 -8.61 70.26
N ASP A 228 42.61 -8.10 69.04
CA ASP A 228 43.01 -8.82 67.83
C ASP A 228 44.55 -9.00 67.87
N GLU A 229 45.03 -10.25 67.76
CA GLU A 229 46.48 -10.57 67.73
C GLU A 229 47.00 -10.75 66.29
N ASN A 230 46.12 -10.88 65.29
CA ASN A 230 46.47 -11.40 63.96
C ASN A 230 46.14 -10.45 62.79
N GLY A 231 45.19 -9.51 62.94
CA GLY A 231 44.69 -8.59 61.91
C GLY A 231 43.63 -9.16 60.96
N TRP A 232 42.87 -10.20 61.36
CA TRP A 232 41.94 -10.95 60.50
C TRP A 232 40.48 -10.68 60.92
N PRO A 233 39.68 -10.01 60.07
CA PRO A 233 38.27 -9.73 60.38
C PRO A 233 37.32 -10.93 60.42
N ASP A 234 37.81 -12.17 60.36
CA ASP A 234 36.97 -13.38 60.34
C ASP A 234 36.77 -13.98 61.74
N ASP A 235 37.76 -13.91 62.64
CA ASP A 235 37.70 -14.46 64.01
C ASP A 235 37.44 -13.43 65.14
N GLY A 236 37.76 -12.14 64.95
CA GLY A 236 37.41 -11.04 65.86
C GLY A 236 38.55 -10.61 66.80
N CYS A 237 38.44 -10.90 68.10
CA CYS A 237 39.42 -10.53 69.12
C CYS A 237 39.81 -11.76 69.97
N GLU A 238 40.80 -12.53 69.53
CA GLU A 238 41.12 -13.87 70.06
C GLU A 238 41.95 -13.81 71.35
N ALA A 239 42.72 -12.74 71.53
CA ALA A 239 43.75 -12.64 72.54
C ALA A 239 43.35 -11.77 73.72
N ARG A 240 43.97 -12.01 74.88
CA ARG A 240 43.69 -11.27 76.13
C ARG A 240 44.83 -10.33 76.44
N CYS A 241 44.52 -9.04 76.52
CA CYS A 241 45.47 -8.01 76.89
C CYS A 241 46.09 -8.31 78.27
N THR A 242 47.40 -8.04 78.42
CA THR A 242 48.12 -8.21 79.69
C THR A 242 48.98 -6.96 79.94
N PRO A 243 48.60 -6.07 80.88
CA PRO A 243 49.16 -4.73 80.92
C PRO A 243 50.63 -4.69 81.28
N THR A 244 51.37 -3.89 80.53
CA THR A 244 52.82 -3.72 80.56
C THR A 244 53.23 -2.49 81.37
N SER A 245 52.39 -1.45 81.43
CA SER A 245 52.52 -0.30 82.32
C SER A 245 51.24 -0.02 83.13
N SER A 246 50.92 1.26 83.35
CA SER A 246 49.73 1.76 84.06
C SER A 246 49.29 3.14 83.58
N SER A 247 49.75 3.55 82.39
CA SER A 247 49.51 4.85 81.76
C SER A 247 50.14 4.80 80.38
N ASP A 248 49.32 4.84 79.34
CA ASP A 248 49.76 4.67 77.97
C ASP A 248 50.23 6.01 77.38
N THR A 249 51.53 6.31 77.43
CA THR A 249 52.08 7.66 77.14
C THR A 249 53.01 7.71 75.94
N ASP A 250 53.43 6.55 75.44
CA ASP A 250 54.31 6.44 74.29
C ASP A 250 53.42 6.27 73.03
N CYS A 251 53.96 6.54 71.83
CA CYS A 251 53.17 6.48 70.58
C CYS A 251 53.59 5.24 69.77
N ASP A 252 53.05 4.06 70.08
CA ASP A 252 53.50 2.80 69.48
C ASP A 252 52.42 1.74 69.15
N ASN A 253 51.13 2.07 69.33
CA ASN A 253 49.96 1.20 69.04
C ASN A 253 49.76 -0.01 69.97
N LEU A 254 50.31 0.01 71.18
CA LEU A 254 50.04 -1.02 72.18
C LEU A 254 49.13 -0.43 73.26
N ASP A 255 48.00 -1.09 73.58
CA ASP A 255 47.22 -0.79 74.79
C ASP A 255 48.03 -1.22 76.01
N ASP A 256 49.00 -0.39 76.36
CA ASP A 256 50.05 -0.72 77.33
C ASP A 256 49.50 -0.78 78.76
N ASN A 257 48.27 -0.27 78.95
CA ASN A 257 47.53 -0.19 80.21
C ASN A 257 46.37 -1.23 80.31
N CYS A 258 45.95 -1.82 79.18
CA CYS A 258 44.85 -2.77 78.99
C CYS A 258 43.46 -2.30 79.45
N ASP A 259 43.09 -1.04 79.19
CA ASP A 259 41.72 -0.54 79.44
C ASP A 259 40.82 -0.45 78.19
N GLY A 260 41.32 -0.83 77.01
CA GLY A 260 40.56 -0.96 75.76
C GLY A 260 40.65 0.26 74.85
N VAL A 261 41.62 1.14 75.10
CA VAL A 261 41.96 2.31 74.29
C VAL A 261 43.50 2.34 74.13
N ILE A 262 44.05 3.20 73.27
CA ILE A 262 45.49 3.20 72.92
C ILE A 262 46.08 4.62 72.92
N ASN A 263 47.20 4.79 73.63
CA ASN A 263 48.03 6.01 73.74
C ASN A 263 47.39 7.23 74.49
N GLU A 264 46.41 7.05 75.39
CA GLU A 264 45.58 8.12 76.03
C GLU A 264 46.37 9.20 76.78
N GLY A 265 47.57 8.86 77.22
CA GLY A 265 48.46 9.68 78.03
C GLY A 265 49.53 10.42 77.23
N TYR A 266 49.53 10.31 75.91
CA TYR A 266 50.44 11.05 75.02
C TYR A 266 50.29 12.57 75.21
N VAL A 267 51.39 13.32 75.05
CA VAL A 267 51.46 14.76 75.34
C VAL A 267 51.99 15.53 74.13
N SER A 268 51.09 16.24 73.47
CA SER A 268 51.36 16.96 72.22
C SER A 268 52.37 18.13 72.38
N LEU A 269 53.20 18.30 71.35
CA LEU A 269 54.27 19.30 71.26
C LEU A 269 54.01 20.25 70.07
N GLY A 270 54.34 21.53 70.18
CA GLY A 270 54.12 22.48 69.08
C GLY A 270 54.99 22.20 67.84
N CYS A 271 54.38 22.23 66.66
CA CYS A 271 54.98 21.92 65.36
C CYS A 271 54.46 22.87 64.25
N SER A 272 54.89 22.67 63.00
CA SER A 272 54.44 23.44 61.83
C SER A 272 54.71 22.67 60.54
N ILE A 273 53.79 22.75 59.58
CA ILE A 273 53.91 22.19 58.22
C ILE A 273 54.13 23.35 57.21
N GLY A 274 54.56 23.02 55.99
CA GLY A 274 54.61 23.96 54.87
C GLY A 274 55.66 25.07 54.98
N VAL A 275 55.43 26.13 54.22
CA VAL A 275 56.17 27.41 54.26
C VAL A 275 55.26 28.61 54.52
N GLY A 276 53.96 28.38 54.68
CA GLY A 276 52.89 29.34 54.91
C GLY A 276 52.95 30.19 56.19
N GLY A 277 51.78 30.74 56.50
CA GLY A 277 51.60 31.80 57.49
C GLY A 277 51.72 31.36 58.97
N PRO A 278 51.28 32.21 59.91
CA PRO A 278 51.19 31.82 61.33
C PRO A 278 50.11 30.76 61.60
N ASP A 279 49.33 30.39 60.59
CA ASP A 279 48.13 29.56 60.70
C ASP A 279 48.41 28.07 60.37
N CYS A 280 49.45 27.74 59.58
CA CYS A 280 50.01 26.38 59.42
C CYS A 280 50.82 25.88 60.65
N ALA A 281 50.45 26.33 61.86
CA ALA A 281 51.15 26.07 63.11
C ALA A 281 50.34 25.17 64.04
N GLY A 282 50.82 23.95 64.26
CA GLY A 282 50.07 22.86 64.89
C GLY A 282 50.64 22.31 66.19
N PHE A 283 50.12 21.16 66.59
CA PHE A 283 50.59 20.32 67.69
C PHE A 283 50.78 18.88 67.23
N THR A 284 51.72 18.14 67.81
CA THR A 284 51.92 16.73 67.44
C THR A 284 50.79 15.85 67.95
N ASP A 285 50.17 15.08 67.06
CA ASP A 285 49.21 14.02 67.37
C ASP A 285 49.88 12.64 67.21
N CYS A 286 49.29 11.61 67.81
CA CYS A 286 49.76 10.23 67.72
C CYS A 286 48.78 9.39 66.89
N ARG A 287 49.16 9.04 65.66
CA ARG A 287 48.23 8.45 64.68
C ARG A 287 48.89 7.38 63.81
N LEU A 288 48.08 6.41 63.40
CA LEU A 288 48.49 5.33 62.48
C LEU A 288 48.85 5.88 61.10
N THR A 289 50.06 5.57 60.63
CA THR A 289 50.52 5.73 59.25
C THR A 289 50.77 4.36 58.61
N GLY A 290 51.07 4.33 57.31
CA GLY A 290 51.42 3.10 56.60
C GLY A 290 52.74 2.43 57.05
N THR A 291 53.49 3.03 57.99
CA THR A 291 54.75 2.51 58.52
C THR A 291 54.74 2.18 60.02
N GLY A 292 53.71 2.62 60.76
CA GLY A 292 53.56 2.39 62.20
C GLY A 292 52.68 3.46 62.84
N TYR A 293 52.70 3.58 64.17
CA TYR A 293 52.26 4.81 64.82
C TYR A 293 53.43 5.79 64.86
N GLU A 294 53.19 7.04 64.47
CA GLU A 294 54.22 8.06 64.30
C GLU A 294 53.71 9.41 64.85
N GLU A 295 54.63 10.26 65.32
CA GLU A 295 54.31 11.64 65.75
C GLU A 295 54.01 12.50 64.52
N ILE A 296 52.74 12.65 64.15
CA ILE A 296 52.29 13.50 63.03
C ILE A 296 52.10 14.94 63.55
N CYS A 297 52.42 15.95 62.74
CA CYS A 297 52.00 17.32 63.06
C CYS A 297 50.53 17.51 62.62
N ASP A 298 49.64 17.79 63.55
CA ASP A 298 48.25 18.16 63.29
C ASP A 298 48.09 19.67 63.53
N VAL A 299 47.59 20.40 62.52
CA VAL A 299 47.31 21.84 62.65
C VAL A 299 46.12 22.14 63.58
N GLY A 300 45.30 21.13 63.93
CA GLY A 300 44.32 21.20 65.03
C GLY A 300 43.20 22.22 64.82
N HIS A 301 42.98 22.57 63.56
CA HIS A 301 42.14 23.63 63.03
C HIS A 301 41.62 23.13 61.67
N ASP A 302 40.38 23.48 61.32
CA ASP A 302 39.80 23.17 60.01
C ASP A 302 40.50 24.02 58.93
N VAL A 303 41.70 23.61 58.50
CA VAL A 303 42.28 24.09 57.25
C VAL A 303 41.32 23.71 56.11
N PRO A 304 41.15 24.57 55.09
CA PRO A 304 40.62 24.15 53.81
C PRO A 304 41.31 22.87 53.29
N ALA A 305 40.64 22.15 52.40
CA ALA A 305 41.25 21.01 51.69
C ALA A 305 41.79 21.41 50.31
N GLU A 306 41.61 22.68 49.93
CA GLU A 306 41.96 23.34 48.68
C GLU A 306 42.06 24.86 48.94
N ASP A 307 43.01 25.58 48.34
CA ASP A 307 43.16 27.04 48.46
C ASP A 307 41.87 27.81 48.08
N ILE A 308 41.22 28.42 49.08
CA ILE A 308 39.97 29.17 48.88
C ILE A 308 40.18 30.65 48.55
N THR A 309 41.42 31.15 48.62
CA THR A 309 41.79 32.50 48.20
C THR A 309 42.95 32.48 47.21
N CYS A 310 43.20 33.63 46.56
CA CYS A 310 44.27 33.82 45.59
C CYS A 310 45.02 35.08 46.02
N ASP A 311 45.91 34.92 47.00
CA ASP A 311 46.58 36.02 47.70
C ASP A 311 48.03 35.75 48.12
N ILE A 312 48.64 34.66 47.61
CA ILE A 312 50.01 34.15 47.87
C ILE A 312 50.29 33.66 49.30
N TYR A 313 49.25 33.19 49.98
CA TYR A 313 49.39 32.29 51.13
C TYR A 313 49.08 30.84 50.75
N ASP A 314 49.36 29.96 51.70
CA ASP A 314 49.29 28.49 51.69
C ASP A 314 48.14 28.23 52.67
N ASP A 315 46.88 28.25 52.17
CA ASP A 315 45.66 28.30 53.01
C ASP A 315 45.31 26.89 53.55
N ASP A 316 45.56 25.83 52.77
CA ASP A 316 45.34 24.42 53.14
C ASP A 316 46.56 23.72 53.77
N CYS A 317 47.75 24.32 53.65
CA CYS A 317 49.04 23.84 54.16
C CYS A 317 49.64 22.62 53.42
N ASP A 318 49.31 22.38 52.13
CA ASP A 318 50.01 21.43 51.25
C ASP A 318 51.52 21.73 51.17
N GLY A 319 51.86 22.99 50.86
CA GLY A 319 53.23 23.50 50.79
C GLY A 319 53.68 24.10 49.44
N GLU A 320 52.82 24.19 48.42
CA GLU A 320 52.97 25.18 47.33
C GLU A 320 52.19 26.49 47.69
N THR A 321 51.48 27.17 46.77
CA THR A 321 50.64 28.37 47.02
C THR A 321 49.69 28.70 45.85
N ASP A 322 48.42 28.92 46.14
CA ASP A 322 47.31 29.30 45.24
C ASP A 322 46.98 28.25 44.12
N GLU A 323 47.40 26.98 44.22
CA GLU A 323 47.27 25.98 43.13
C GLU A 323 45.84 25.48 42.89
N ASP A 324 45.12 25.11 43.96
CA ASP A 324 43.75 24.58 43.86
C ASP A 324 42.70 25.72 43.82
N PHE A 325 43.14 26.98 43.76
CA PHE A 325 42.26 28.14 43.66
C PHE A 325 41.36 28.11 42.41
N ARG A 326 40.04 28.07 42.65
CA ARG A 326 39.00 28.10 41.60
C ARG A 326 38.32 29.46 41.55
N GLY A 327 38.66 30.28 40.55
CA GLY A 327 38.09 31.60 40.34
C GLY A 327 36.67 31.60 39.73
N GLU A 328 36.31 32.70 39.06
CA GLU A 328 35.04 32.82 38.33
C GLU A 328 34.95 31.71 37.26
N ALA A 329 33.79 31.06 37.15
CA ALA A 329 33.53 29.99 36.20
C ALA A 329 33.07 30.53 34.83
N CYS A 330 33.41 29.85 33.74
CA CYS A 330 32.97 30.16 32.38
C CYS A 330 32.86 28.89 31.53
N GLY A 331 32.14 28.98 30.40
CA GLY A 331 31.80 27.84 29.56
C GLY A 331 30.64 27.01 30.14
N ILE A 332 30.07 26.16 29.28
CA ILE A 332 29.04 25.15 29.63
C ILE A 332 29.63 23.77 29.28
N GLY A 333 29.07 22.69 29.83
CA GLY A 333 29.44 21.31 29.54
C GLY A 333 30.95 21.02 29.63
N VAL A 334 31.51 20.38 28.59
CA VAL A 334 32.95 20.06 28.50
C VAL A 334 33.84 21.30 28.40
N CYS A 335 33.26 22.45 28.02
CA CYS A 335 33.92 23.74 27.94
C CYS A 335 33.97 24.47 29.31
N ALA A 336 33.37 23.91 30.37
CA ALA A 336 33.39 24.46 31.72
C ALA A 336 34.82 24.58 32.27
N ALA A 337 35.20 25.80 32.64
CA ALA A 337 36.51 26.17 33.16
C ALA A 337 36.40 27.16 34.33
N PHE A 338 37.52 27.36 35.03
CA PHE A 338 37.64 28.32 36.14
C PHE A 338 38.84 29.25 35.92
N GLY A 339 38.75 30.50 36.39
CA GLY A 339 39.89 31.41 36.42
C GLY A 339 40.97 30.96 37.42
N LEU A 340 42.20 30.77 36.93
CA LEU A 340 43.36 30.33 37.75
C LEU A 340 43.98 31.49 38.53
N CYS A 341 44.67 31.23 39.64
CA CYS A 341 45.52 32.24 40.29
C CYS A 341 46.88 32.39 39.57
N VAL A 342 47.39 33.63 39.46
CA VAL A 342 48.76 33.90 39.01
C VAL A 342 49.31 35.13 39.76
N ASP A 343 50.44 34.97 40.48
CA ASP A 343 51.10 36.03 41.26
C ASP A 343 50.14 36.76 42.25
N GLY A 344 49.21 36.04 42.90
CA GLY A 344 48.22 36.63 43.82
C GLY A 344 47.16 37.50 43.13
N LEU A 345 46.84 37.20 41.87
CA LEU A 345 45.76 37.83 41.11
C LEU A 345 44.95 36.75 40.37
N PRO A 346 43.62 36.68 40.58
CA PRO A 346 42.78 35.75 39.84
C PRO A 346 42.72 36.19 38.38
N THR A 347 43.03 35.26 37.48
CA THR A 347 42.94 35.49 36.04
C THR A 347 41.47 35.48 35.59
N PRO A 348 41.10 36.24 34.54
CA PRO A 348 39.81 36.06 33.89
C PRO A 348 39.73 34.63 33.36
N CYS A 349 38.61 33.96 33.62
CA CYS A 349 38.35 32.64 33.07
C CYS A 349 38.45 32.66 31.54
N VAL A 350 39.02 31.58 30.99
CA VAL A 350 39.07 31.29 29.56
C VAL A 350 38.42 29.92 29.40
N GLU A 351 37.44 29.86 28.50
CA GLU A 351 36.61 28.69 28.27
C GLU A 351 37.46 27.49 27.81
N GLY A 352 36.97 26.28 28.09
CA GLY A 352 37.63 25.04 27.75
C GLY A 352 37.85 24.85 26.25
N THR A 353 38.60 23.81 25.88
CA THR A 353 38.73 23.43 24.47
C THR A 353 37.66 22.41 24.10
N PRO A 354 36.94 22.60 22.99
CA PRO A 354 35.88 21.67 22.59
C PRO A 354 36.43 20.28 22.28
N THR A 355 35.61 19.29 22.59
CA THR A 355 35.81 17.86 22.35
C THR A 355 35.46 17.50 20.90
N LEU A 356 34.36 18.07 20.40
CA LEU A 356 33.80 17.87 19.06
C LEU A 356 33.75 19.19 18.26
N PRO A 357 33.41 19.16 16.96
CA PRO A 357 33.35 20.35 16.12
C PRO A 357 31.93 20.87 15.83
N ILE A 358 30.91 20.24 16.44
CA ILE A 358 29.47 20.56 16.53
C ILE A 358 28.83 19.52 17.48
N ASP A 359 27.74 19.87 18.15
CA ASP A 359 27.04 18.97 19.09
C ASP A 359 26.14 17.98 18.32
N THR A 360 26.59 16.72 18.22
CA THR A 360 25.88 15.69 17.42
C THR A 360 25.10 14.66 18.24
N GLU A 361 25.28 14.65 19.56
CA GLU A 361 24.61 13.73 20.47
C GLU A 361 23.48 14.48 21.22
N CYS A 362 22.80 13.83 22.18
CA CYS A 362 21.73 14.46 22.97
C CYS A 362 21.95 14.10 24.44
N ASP A 363 22.82 14.87 25.10
CA ASP A 363 23.27 14.64 26.47
C ASP A 363 23.26 15.92 27.34
N ASN A 364 22.89 17.08 26.77
CA ASN A 364 22.79 18.39 27.44
C ASN A 364 24.17 18.93 27.91
N GLU A 365 25.26 18.49 27.28
CA GLU A 365 26.54 19.20 27.33
C GLU A 365 26.62 20.28 26.23
N ASP A 366 27.72 21.04 26.20
CA ASP A 366 28.11 22.04 25.17
C ASP A 366 29.48 21.55 24.67
N ASP A 367 29.50 20.82 23.55
CA ASP A 367 30.62 19.98 23.11
C ASP A 367 31.55 20.72 22.10
N ASP A 368 31.02 21.76 21.44
CA ASP A 368 31.70 22.66 20.48
C ASP A 368 32.11 24.06 21.03
N CYS A 369 31.59 24.46 22.21
CA CYS A 369 31.83 25.74 22.90
C CYS A 369 31.20 26.99 22.25
N ASP A 370 30.06 26.87 21.56
CA ASP A 370 29.23 28.00 21.10
C ASP A 370 28.45 28.68 22.25
N GLY A 371 28.16 27.94 23.32
CA GLY A 371 27.35 28.39 24.46
C GLY A 371 25.86 28.05 24.37
N LEU A 372 25.52 27.09 23.49
CA LEU A 372 24.25 26.37 23.43
C LEU A 372 24.49 24.90 23.86
N THR A 373 23.47 24.05 23.74
CA THR A 373 23.52 22.61 24.09
C THR A 373 22.55 21.86 23.17
N ASP A 374 22.96 20.73 22.62
CA ASP A 374 22.15 19.87 21.73
C ASP A 374 21.55 20.60 20.49
N GLU A 375 22.08 21.75 20.03
CA GLU A 375 21.44 22.56 18.97
C GLU A 375 21.65 22.03 17.54
N GLU A 376 22.79 21.39 17.26
CA GLU A 376 23.09 20.77 15.96
C GLU A 376 22.69 19.27 15.89
N TYR A 377 22.10 18.73 16.97
CA TYR A 377 21.63 17.34 17.12
C TYR A 377 20.62 16.92 16.03
N SER A 378 20.79 15.68 15.54
CA SER A 378 19.98 15.10 14.46
C SER A 378 19.11 13.94 14.97
N PRO A 379 17.81 14.16 15.26
CA PRO A 379 16.97 13.17 15.94
C PRO A 379 16.69 11.91 15.11
N ILE A 380 16.64 10.76 15.81
CA ILE A 380 16.19 9.50 15.20
C ILE A 380 14.67 9.51 14.93
N THR A 381 14.19 8.42 14.34
CA THR A 381 12.75 8.13 14.22
C THR A 381 12.43 6.76 14.82
N CYS A 382 11.24 6.64 15.40
CA CYS A 382 10.74 5.43 16.05
C CYS A 382 9.30 5.14 15.62
N GLY A 383 8.88 3.89 15.76
CA GLY A 383 7.60 3.39 15.26
C GLY A 383 7.66 2.93 13.80
N THR A 384 6.62 2.21 13.40
CA THR A 384 6.36 1.70 12.04
C THR A 384 5.18 2.46 11.42
N GLY A 385 4.98 2.33 10.11
CA GLY A 385 3.83 2.87 9.39
C GLY A 385 3.40 4.30 9.75
N GLY A 386 2.13 4.45 10.11
CA GLY A 386 1.50 5.68 10.58
C GLY A 386 1.93 6.11 11.98
N CYS A 387 2.43 5.17 12.80
CA CYS A 387 3.00 5.44 14.12
C CYS A 387 4.38 6.12 14.08
N LEU A 388 5.00 6.26 12.90
CA LEU A 388 6.31 6.87 12.74
C LEU A 388 6.36 8.28 13.36
N SER A 389 7.27 8.43 14.31
CA SER A 389 7.49 9.62 15.12
C SER A 389 8.96 10.03 15.08
N THR A 390 9.25 11.31 15.31
CA THR A 390 10.62 11.86 15.37
C THR A 390 10.98 12.11 16.83
N ALA A 391 12.20 11.75 17.21
CA ALA A 391 12.69 11.94 18.56
C ALA A 391 12.81 13.42 18.93
N MET A 392 12.73 13.70 20.23
CA MET A 392 12.97 15.01 20.83
C MET A 392 14.10 14.90 21.84
N CYS A 393 15.09 15.80 21.78
CA CYS A 393 16.02 15.96 22.89
C CYS A 393 15.34 16.76 24.00
N ILE A 394 15.31 16.21 25.22
CA ILE A 394 14.75 16.88 26.40
C ILE A 394 15.60 16.51 27.63
N LEU A 395 16.38 17.47 28.14
CA LEU A 395 17.25 17.32 29.32
C LEU A 395 18.25 16.16 29.19
N GLY A 396 19.05 16.16 28.12
CA GLY A 396 20.13 15.18 27.90
C GLY A 396 19.62 13.76 27.73
N ARG A 397 18.43 13.64 27.12
CA ARG A 397 17.76 12.38 26.87
C ARG A 397 17.00 12.45 25.56
N GLU A 398 17.26 11.48 24.70
CA GLU A 398 16.48 11.25 23.50
C GLU A 398 15.14 10.60 23.85
N TRP A 399 14.05 11.36 23.73
CA TRP A 399 12.68 10.88 23.89
C TRP A 399 12.06 10.60 22.53
N CYS A 400 11.85 9.32 22.19
CA CYS A 400 11.10 8.94 21.00
C CYS A 400 9.93 8.02 21.37
N THR A 401 8.73 8.58 21.38
CA THR A 401 7.47 7.85 21.54
C THR A 401 6.82 7.70 20.17
N PRO A 402 6.58 6.47 19.68
CA PRO A 402 5.70 6.24 18.53
C PRO A 402 4.31 6.84 18.79
N ARG A 403 3.55 7.11 17.73
CA ARG A 403 2.13 7.45 17.92
C ARG A 403 1.37 6.21 18.39
N LEU A 404 0.19 6.44 18.99
CA LEU A 404 -0.72 5.34 19.28
C LEU A 404 -1.23 4.73 17.97
N PRO A 405 -1.39 3.39 17.91
CA PRO A 405 -1.97 2.73 16.75
C PRO A 405 -3.46 3.09 16.60
N GLU A 406 -3.90 3.34 15.37
CA GLU A 406 -5.31 3.53 15.01
C GLU A 406 -5.83 2.28 14.27
N PRO A 407 -7.14 1.95 14.33
CA PRO A 407 -7.66 0.76 13.64
C PRO A 407 -7.41 0.80 12.13
N GLU A 408 -6.92 -0.30 11.57
CA GLU A 408 -6.41 -0.34 10.19
C GLU A 408 -7.43 0.14 9.15
N ALA A 409 -6.96 1.00 8.24
CA ALA A 409 -7.77 1.67 7.24
C ALA A 409 -7.15 1.48 5.86
N CYS A 410 -7.98 1.23 4.86
CA CYS A 410 -7.53 0.99 3.50
C CYS A 410 -7.08 2.29 2.80
N ASP A 411 -5.83 2.69 3.02
CA ASP A 411 -5.20 3.87 2.42
C ASP A 411 -3.73 3.69 2.01
N GLY A 412 -3.11 2.53 2.28
CA GLY A 412 -1.71 2.23 2.00
C GLY A 412 -0.74 2.68 3.11
N VAL A 413 -1.23 2.92 4.32
CA VAL A 413 -0.43 3.14 5.54
C VAL A 413 -0.78 2.10 6.60
N ASP A 414 0.27 1.50 7.17
CA ASP A 414 0.26 0.60 8.34
C ASP A 414 -0.13 1.43 9.57
N ASN A 415 -1.43 1.53 9.86
CA ASN A 415 -2.03 2.46 10.83
C ASN A 415 -2.18 1.82 12.22
N ASP A 416 -2.39 0.51 12.29
CA ASP A 416 -2.36 -0.25 13.56
C ASP A 416 -0.93 -0.67 13.99
N CYS A 417 0.03 -0.48 13.09
CA CYS A 417 1.47 -0.51 13.32
C CYS A 417 2.07 -1.89 13.64
N ASP A 418 1.38 -2.99 13.28
CA ASP A 418 1.94 -4.36 13.32
C ASP A 418 3.04 -4.61 12.26
N ALA A 419 3.23 -3.66 11.33
CA ALA A 419 4.12 -3.68 10.17
C ALA A 419 3.58 -4.42 8.92
N ILE A 420 2.26 -4.63 8.82
CA ILE A 420 1.55 -5.19 7.66
C ILE A 420 0.51 -4.18 7.14
N THR A 421 0.90 -3.42 6.11
CA THR A 421 0.06 -2.40 5.47
C THR A 421 -1.26 -2.98 4.91
N ASP A 422 -2.37 -2.36 5.30
CA ASP A 422 -3.77 -2.77 5.10
C ASP A 422 -4.05 -4.26 5.40
N ASP A 423 -3.62 -4.68 6.60
CA ASP A 423 -4.11 -5.87 7.32
C ASP A 423 -5.66 -5.90 7.45
N GLY A 424 -6.23 -7.08 7.75
CA GLY A 424 -7.66 -7.25 7.98
C GLY A 424 -8.54 -7.22 6.72
N PHE A 425 -8.07 -6.57 5.65
CA PHE A 425 -8.70 -6.53 4.33
C PHE A 425 -8.34 -7.76 3.47
N ALA A 426 -8.78 -7.78 2.20
CA ALA A 426 -8.40 -8.86 1.27
C ALA A 426 -6.95 -8.73 0.77
N CYS A 427 -6.34 -7.54 0.88
CA CYS A 427 -4.92 -7.25 0.69
C CYS A 427 -4.51 -5.82 1.08
N GLY A 428 -3.23 -5.65 1.40
CA GLY A 428 -2.54 -4.35 1.45
C GLY A 428 -2.45 -3.68 0.08
N VAL A 429 -2.75 -2.38 0.01
CA VAL A 429 -2.72 -1.54 -1.21
C VAL A 429 -1.35 -1.63 -1.88
N GLY A 430 -1.34 -1.89 -3.19
CA GLY A 430 -0.09 -2.05 -3.95
C GLY A 430 0.64 -3.38 -3.74
N ALA A 431 0.21 -4.25 -2.81
CA ALA A 431 0.68 -5.63 -2.76
C ALA A 431 0.38 -6.35 -4.09
N THR A 432 1.21 -7.33 -4.45
CA THR A 432 1.05 -8.11 -5.69
C THR A 432 1.03 -9.60 -5.40
N ARG A 433 0.17 -10.35 -6.10
CA ARG A 433 0.19 -11.81 -6.10
C ARG A 433 0.12 -12.37 -7.51
N ALA A 434 0.65 -13.58 -7.68
CA ALA A 434 0.57 -14.29 -8.96
C ALA A 434 -0.87 -14.73 -9.25
N CYS A 435 -1.32 -14.49 -10.47
CA CYS A 435 -2.66 -14.83 -10.96
C CYS A 435 -2.57 -15.56 -12.31
N THR A 436 -3.65 -16.23 -12.71
CA THR A 436 -3.73 -16.94 -14.00
C THR A 436 -5.01 -16.63 -14.74
N LEU A 437 -4.89 -16.02 -15.91
CA LEU A 437 -5.99 -15.82 -16.85
C LEU A 437 -6.05 -17.02 -17.82
N THR A 438 -7.25 -17.42 -18.23
CA THR A 438 -7.43 -18.42 -19.30
C THR A 438 -8.23 -17.80 -20.43
N VAL A 439 -7.55 -17.52 -21.54
CA VAL A 439 -8.09 -16.91 -22.75
C VAL A 439 -7.98 -17.90 -23.90
N ALA A 440 -9.06 -18.03 -24.68
CA ALA A 440 -9.21 -18.89 -25.85
C ALA A 440 -8.56 -20.30 -25.78
N THR A 441 -7.25 -20.38 -26.00
CA THR A 441 -6.44 -21.60 -26.12
C THR A 441 -5.20 -21.62 -25.20
N LYS A 442 -4.93 -20.56 -24.43
CA LYS A 442 -3.73 -20.35 -23.61
C LYS A 442 -4.09 -20.08 -22.14
N THR A 443 -3.21 -20.49 -21.22
CA THR A 443 -3.24 -20.02 -19.82
C THR A 443 -2.10 -19.03 -19.64
N CYS A 444 -2.46 -17.78 -19.38
CA CYS A 444 -1.52 -16.68 -19.19
C CYS A 444 -1.25 -16.50 -17.71
N ASN A 445 0.02 -16.40 -17.34
CA ASN A 445 0.43 -16.10 -15.96
C ASN A 445 0.65 -14.60 -15.85
N GLY A 446 0.16 -14.01 -14.77
CA GLY A 446 0.19 -12.56 -14.55
C GLY A 446 0.37 -12.21 -13.08
N ALA A 447 0.23 -10.93 -12.77
CA ALA A 447 0.09 -10.43 -11.41
C ALA A 447 -1.20 -9.63 -11.27
N GLU A 448 -1.91 -9.83 -10.18
CA GLU A 448 -2.96 -8.92 -9.74
C GLU A 448 -2.38 -8.03 -8.62
N THR A 449 -2.57 -6.72 -8.76
CA THR A 449 -2.16 -5.73 -7.76
C THR A 449 -3.37 -5.35 -6.93
N CYS A 450 -3.18 -5.23 -5.61
CA CYS A 450 -4.22 -4.74 -4.73
C CYS A 450 -4.54 -3.27 -5.02
N GLN A 451 -5.83 -2.95 -5.12
CA GLN A 451 -6.32 -1.60 -5.45
C GLN A 451 -6.53 -0.78 -4.17
N ALA A 452 -6.75 0.53 -4.30
CA ALA A 452 -7.11 1.43 -3.19
C ALA A 452 -8.57 1.23 -2.67
N THR A 453 -9.08 -0.01 -2.75
CA THR A 453 -10.25 -0.52 -2.04
C THR A 453 -9.92 -1.77 -1.21
N CYS A 454 -8.63 -2.16 -1.20
CA CYS A 454 -8.09 -3.36 -0.57
C CYS A 454 -8.70 -4.67 -1.11
N ASP A 455 -9.23 -4.59 -2.34
CA ASP A 455 -9.56 -5.71 -3.21
C ASP A 455 -8.41 -5.96 -4.20
N TRP A 456 -8.27 -7.22 -4.63
CA TRP A 456 -7.39 -7.58 -5.73
C TRP A 456 -7.99 -7.11 -7.07
N GLY A 457 -7.21 -6.34 -7.83
CA GLY A 457 -7.61 -5.88 -9.16
C GLY A 457 -7.69 -7.02 -10.19
N SER A 458 -8.09 -6.68 -11.41
CA SER A 458 -8.02 -7.61 -12.54
C SER A 458 -6.59 -8.12 -12.75
N CYS A 459 -6.44 -9.44 -12.92
CA CYS A 459 -5.18 -10.08 -13.28
C CYS A 459 -4.56 -9.45 -14.54
N ALA A 460 -3.48 -8.70 -14.37
CA ALA A 460 -2.70 -8.17 -15.48
C ALA A 460 -1.76 -9.28 -15.97
N ALA A 461 -1.84 -9.62 -17.26
CA ALA A 461 -0.87 -10.52 -17.88
C ALA A 461 0.55 -9.91 -17.78
N ALA A 462 1.57 -10.77 -17.82
CA ALA A 462 2.96 -10.32 -17.73
C ALA A 462 3.44 -9.74 -19.08
N ASP A 463 2.96 -8.53 -19.40
CA ASP A 463 3.17 -7.85 -20.67
C ASP A 463 4.59 -7.28 -20.80
N LEU A 464 5.53 -8.19 -21.03
CA LEU A 464 6.88 -7.89 -21.50
C LEU A 464 6.98 -8.14 -23.01
N PRO A 465 7.83 -7.39 -23.74
CA PRO A 465 7.73 -7.23 -25.20
C PRO A 465 8.24 -8.42 -26.03
N GLU A 466 8.17 -9.64 -25.50
CA GLU A 466 8.46 -10.89 -26.20
C GLU A 466 7.18 -11.62 -26.67
N ASN A 467 6.01 -11.23 -26.16
CA ASN A 467 4.72 -11.89 -26.44
C ASN A 467 4.07 -11.51 -27.79
N VAL A 468 4.80 -10.89 -28.74
CA VAL A 468 4.22 -10.28 -29.94
C VAL A 468 3.35 -11.26 -30.74
N GLU A 469 2.09 -10.87 -30.97
CA GLU A 469 1.09 -11.62 -31.74
C GLU A 469 1.69 -12.26 -32.99
N THR A 470 1.51 -13.57 -33.09
CA THR A 470 2.02 -14.41 -34.18
C THR A 470 0.84 -15.11 -34.81
N CYS A 471 0.66 -14.95 -36.13
CA CYS A 471 -0.46 -15.53 -36.88
C CYS A 471 -0.49 -17.06 -36.79
N ASN A 472 -1.18 -17.60 -35.78
CA ASN A 472 -1.17 -19.00 -35.38
C ASN A 472 -2.49 -19.46 -34.69
N SER A 473 -3.44 -18.54 -34.46
CA SER A 473 -4.71 -18.70 -33.75
C SER A 473 -4.61 -19.13 -32.28
N ILE A 474 -3.61 -18.56 -31.58
CA ILE A 474 -3.47 -18.48 -30.14
C ILE A 474 -3.49 -16.99 -29.78
N ASP A 475 -4.15 -16.65 -28.68
CA ASP A 475 -4.03 -15.35 -28.01
C ASP A 475 -2.63 -15.31 -27.36
N ASP A 476 -1.64 -14.70 -28.03
CA ASP A 476 -0.23 -14.83 -27.67
C ASP A 476 0.25 -13.72 -26.71
N ASP A 477 -0.27 -12.50 -26.80
CA ASP A 477 -0.06 -11.44 -25.80
C ASP A 477 -1.10 -11.38 -24.66
N CYS A 478 -2.20 -12.13 -24.77
CA CYS A 478 -3.25 -12.27 -23.75
C CYS A 478 -4.23 -11.08 -23.64
N ASP A 479 -4.35 -10.23 -24.68
CA ASP A 479 -5.28 -9.08 -24.71
C ASP A 479 -6.77 -9.45 -24.81
N THR A 480 -7.10 -10.74 -24.97
CA THR A 480 -8.43 -11.35 -25.22
C THR A 480 -8.89 -11.39 -26.68
N THR A 481 -8.13 -10.83 -27.61
CA THR A 481 -8.29 -11.04 -29.06
C THR A 481 -7.30 -12.09 -29.58
N VAL A 482 -7.33 -12.42 -30.87
CA VAL A 482 -6.54 -13.54 -31.45
C VAL A 482 -6.13 -13.17 -32.86
N ASP A 483 -4.84 -13.34 -33.18
CA ASP A 483 -4.24 -12.96 -34.45
C ASP A 483 -4.42 -11.43 -34.73
N ASP A 484 -4.24 -10.59 -33.70
CA ASP A 484 -4.46 -9.13 -33.71
C ASP A 484 -3.22 -8.32 -34.16
N PRO A 485 -3.37 -7.16 -34.84
CA PRO A 485 -2.25 -6.33 -35.28
C PRO A 485 -1.63 -5.49 -34.14
N PRO A 486 -0.42 -5.84 -33.63
CA PRO A 486 0.20 -5.15 -32.52
C PRO A 486 0.53 -3.67 -32.85
N PRO A 487 0.67 -2.80 -31.82
CA PRO A 487 0.94 -1.38 -32.02
C PRO A 487 2.12 -1.11 -32.98
N ALA A 488 1.86 -0.27 -34.00
CA ALA A 488 2.85 0.07 -35.03
C ALA A 488 4.15 0.60 -34.39
N PRO A 489 5.33 0.08 -34.82
CA PRO A 489 5.63 -0.42 -36.15
C PRO A 489 5.63 -1.96 -36.31
N ALA A 490 5.14 -2.74 -35.33
CA ALA A 490 5.05 -4.19 -35.47
C ALA A 490 3.98 -4.61 -36.49
N VAL A 491 4.12 -5.81 -37.06
CA VAL A 491 3.19 -6.43 -38.03
C VAL A 491 3.26 -7.95 -37.93
N ILE A 492 2.10 -8.59 -37.71
CA ILE A 492 1.97 -10.06 -37.54
C ILE A 492 2.53 -10.84 -38.74
N CYS A 493 2.16 -10.39 -39.94
CA CYS A 493 2.60 -10.95 -41.20
C CYS A 493 3.57 -9.96 -41.86
N PRO A 494 4.79 -10.38 -42.22
CA PRO A 494 5.73 -9.51 -42.92
C PRO A 494 5.14 -9.00 -44.25
N PRO A 495 5.33 -7.71 -44.60
CA PRO A 495 4.92 -7.21 -45.91
C PRO A 495 5.74 -7.87 -47.02
N SER A 496 5.06 -8.37 -48.05
CA SER A 496 5.65 -9.10 -49.17
C SER A 496 5.96 -8.19 -50.36
N THR A 497 6.60 -8.74 -51.39
CA THR A 497 6.94 -7.97 -52.59
C THR A 497 5.69 -7.60 -53.38
N HIS A 498 5.45 -6.28 -53.53
CA HIS A 498 4.34 -5.72 -54.30
C HIS A 498 2.93 -6.09 -53.82
N GLY A 499 2.77 -6.29 -52.51
CA GLY A 499 1.45 -6.47 -51.91
C GLY A 499 1.44 -6.32 -50.39
N THR A 500 0.24 -6.40 -49.83
CA THR A 500 -0.03 -6.39 -48.39
C THR A 500 -0.50 -7.77 -47.97
N THR A 501 0.12 -8.30 -46.92
CA THR A 501 -0.23 -9.58 -46.27
C THR A 501 -1.18 -9.34 -45.10
N GLY A 502 -1.88 -10.38 -44.67
CA GLY A 502 -2.72 -10.36 -43.47
C GLY A 502 -2.92 -11.76 -42.89
N CYS A 503 -3.33 -11.87 -41.63
CA CYS A 503 -3.61 -13.16 -41.02
C CYS A 503 -5.02 -13.66 -41.39
N ALA A 504 -5.14 -14.94 -41.72
CA ALA A 504 -6.42 -15.61 -41.87
C ALA A 504 -6.34 -17.04 -41.29
N GLY A 505 -6.98 -17.25 -40.14
CA GLY A 505 -7.10 -18.55 -39.48
C GLY A 505 -5.75 -19.20 -39.14
N GLY A 506 -4.84 -18.44 -38.52
CA GLY A 506 -3.52 -18.92 -38.13
C GLY A 506 -2.57 -19.17 -39.31
N THR A 507 -2.81 -18.55 -40.47
CA THR A 507 -1.89 -18.51 -41.60
C THR A 507 -1.84 -17.13 -42.26
N CYS A 508 -0.64 -16.64 -42.57
CA CYS A 508 -0.47 -15.41 -43.35
C CYS A 508 -0.85 -15.65 -44.81
N VAL A 509 -1.69 -14.77 -45.36
CA VAL A 509 -2.20 -14.81 -46.73
C VAL A 509 -2.01 -13.46 -47.42
N MET A 510 -2.08 -13.42 -48.75
CA MET A 510 -2.16 -12.16 -49.48
C MET A 510 -3.52 -11.51 -49.27
N ALA A 511 -3.53 -10.30 -48.71
CA ALA A 511 -4.74 -9.50 -48.50
C ALA A 511 -5.08 -8.65 -49.74
N SER A 512 -4.05 -8.07 -50.39
CA SER A 512 -4.17 -7.34 -51.65
C SER A 512 -2.82 -7.09 -52.32
N CYS A 513 -2.75 -7.17 -53.65
CA CYS A 513 -1.60 -6.68 -54.41
C CYS A 513 -1.58 -5.16 -54.57
N ASP A 514 -0.39 -4.60 -54.82
CA ASP A 514 -0.21 -3.25 -55.32
C ASP A 514 -0.88 -3.08 -56.70
N ALA A 515 -1.34 -1.86 -57.01
CA ALA A 515 -1.98 -1.58 -58.30
C ALA A 515 -1.03 -1.84 -59.48
N GLY A 516 -1.43 -2.74 -60.38
CA GLY A 516 -0.59 -3.23 -61.49
C GLY A 516 0.21 -4.50 -61.18
N TRP A 517 -0.06 -5.17 -60.06
CA TRP A 517 0.52 -6.47 -59.72
C TRP A 517 -0.57 -7.51 -59.40
N GLY A 518 -0.25 -8.79 -59.66
CA GLY A 518 -1.08 -9.94 -59.34
C GLY A 518 -0.26 -11.07 -58.69
N ASP A 519 -0.86 -11.69 -57.68
CA ASP A 519 -0.44 -12.93 -57.02
C ASP A 519 -0.77 -14.11 -57.94
N VAL A 520 0.28 -14.81 -58.39
CA VAL A 520 0.17 -15.91 -59.33
C VAL A 520 -0.05 -17.24 -58.59
N ASN A 521 0.70 -17.49 -57.53
CA ASN A 521 0.85 -18.81 -56.92
C ASN A 521 -0.07 -19.05 -55.71
N GLY A 522 -0.61 -17.99 -55.09
CA GLY A 522 -1.34 -18.00 -53.84
C GLY A 522 -0.45 -18.03 -52.59
N ASP A 523 0.84 -17.70 -52.69
CA ASP A 523 1.84 -17.78 -51.62
C ASP A 523 2.24 -16.38 -51.13
N ALA A 524 1.91 -16.09 -49.88
CA ALA A 524 2.21 -14.81 -49.26
C ALA A 524 3.72 -14.56 -49.03
N ALA A 525 4.58 -15.57 -49.24
CA ALA A 525 6.02 -15.47 -49.01
C ALA A 525 6.80 -14.77 -50.14
N ASP A 526 6.41 -14.91 -51.41
CA ASP A 526 6.98 -14.13 -52.53
C ASP A 526 6.10 -12.94 -52.97
N GLY A 527 4.77 -13.00 -52.79
CA GLY A 527 3.89 -11.82 -52.71
C GLY A 527 2.98 -11.64 -53.92
N CYS A 528 3.32 -10.69 -54.80
CA CYS A 528 2.65 -10.50 -56.08
C CYS A 528 3.71 -10.39 -57.20
N GLU A 529 4.05 -11.54 -57.79
CA GLU A 529 5.21 -11.67 -58.70
C GLU A 529 4.94 -11.04 -60.08
N CYS A 530 3.66 -10.88 -60.46
CA CYS A 530 3.30 -10.55 -61.83
C CYS A 530 2.84 -9.12 -62.02
N ALA A 531 3.70 -8.29 -62.64
CA ALA A 531 3.30 -6.99 -63.15
C ALA A 531 2.31 -7.16 -64.32
N VAL A 532 1.02 -6.87 -64.09
CA VAL A 532 -0.09 -6.91 -65.05
C VAL A 532 -0.25 -5.56 -65.78
N GLU A 533 -1.25 -5.44 -66.66
CA GLU A 533 -1.59 -4.17 -67.32
C GLU A 533 -2.12 -3.08 -66.36
N VAL A 534 -1.99 -1.82 -66.81
CA VAL A 534 -2.57 -0.64 -66.13
C VAL A 534 -3.13 0.31 -67.21
N PRO A 535 -4.45 0.62 -67.19
CA PRO A 535 -5.47 0.02 -66.34
C PRO A 535 -5.64 -1.46 -66.64
N ASP A 536 -5.96 -2.21 -65.60
CA ASP A 536 -6.28 -3.64 -65.68
C ASP A 536 -7.52 -3.89 -66.56
N ALA A 537 -7.56 -5.03 -67.23
CA ALA A 537 -8.68 -5.39 -68.10
C ALA A 537 -9.81 -5.97 -67.25
N ALA A 538 -11.05 -5.55 -67.53
CA ALA A 538 -12.10 -5.74 -66.53
C ALA A 538 -12.57 -7.20 -66.44
N GLY A 539 -12.52 -7.78 -65.23
CA GLY A 539 -12.90 -9.16 -64.87
C GLY A 539 -14.29 -9.69 -65.28
N ALA A 540 -15.11 -8.90 -65.97
CA ALA A 540 -16.45 -9.29 -66.43
C ALA A 540 -16.90 -8.54 -67.70
N CYS A 541 -17.56 -9.28 -68.60
CA CYS A 541 -18.05 -8.78 -69.90
C CYS A 541 -18.86 -7.48 -69.81
N GLY A 542 -19.71 -7.34 -68.78
CA GLY A 542 -20.58 -6.17 -68.60
C GLY A 542 -19.87 -4.85 -68.27
N ILE A 543 -18.58 -4.88 -67.95
CA ILE A 543 -17.73 -3.72 -67.65
C ILE A 543 -16.45 -3.69 -68.52
N ALA A 544 -16.43 -4.48 -69.59
CA ALA A 544 -15.26 -4.76 -70.42
C ALA A 544 -14.61 -3.50 -71.03
N LEU A 545 -13.27 -3.44 -70.94
CA LEU A 545 -12.44 -2.30 -71.35
C LEU A 545 -12.68 -1.91 -72.81
N ASN A 546 -13.14 -0.68 -73.04
CA ASN A 546 -13.60 -0.26 -74.36
C ASN A 546 -12.44 0.18 -75.28
N LEU A 547 -12.26 -0.54 -76.39
CA LEU A 547 -11.26 -0.31 -77.43
C LEU A 547 -11.68 0.77 -78.43
N GLY A 548 -12.89 1.33 -78.30
CA GLY A 548 -13.45 2.34 -79.19
C GLY A 548 -14.26 1.76 -80.35
N SER A 549 -14.23 2.47 -81.48
CA SER A 549 -15.05 2.20 -82.67
C SER A 549 -14.19 1.77 -83.85
N PHE A 550 -14.52 0.62 -84.43
CA PHE A 550 -13.80 -0.03 -85.52
C PHE A 550 -14.63 0.06 -86.81
N PRO A 551 -14.48 1.15 -87.59
CA PRO A 551 -15.23 1.32 -88.83
C PRO A 551 -14.92 0.19 -89.83
N ASP A 552 -15.98 -0.27 -90.49
CA ASP A 552 -15.99 -1.22 -91.60
C ASP A 552 -14.91 -0.92 -92.68
N GLY A 553 -14.66 0.36 -93.01
CA GLY A 553 -13.59 0.80 -93.92
C GLY A 553 -12.13 0.57 -93.46
N GLY A 554 -11.89 -0.30 -92.45
CA GLY A 554 -10.58 -0.80 -92.05
C GLY A 554 -10.03 -0.22 -90.75
N ALA A 555 -10.09 -1.00 -89.67
CA ALA A 555 -9.45 -0.73 -88.38
C ALA A 555 -8.76 -1.99 -87.81
N ASP A 556 -7.64 -1.80 -87.12
CA ASP A 556 -6.79 -2.87 -86.57
C ASP A 556 -6.15 -2.38 -85.26
N VAL A 557 -6.24 -3.18 -84.20
CA VAL A 557 -5.50 -2.98 -82.95
C VAL A 557 -4.90 -4.30 -82.47
N THR A 558 -3.76 -4.24 -81.80
CA THR A 558 -3.27 -5.34 -80.97
C THR A 558 -3.49 -4.99 -79.51
N VAL A 559 -4.26 -5.81 -78.79
CA VAL A 559 -4.34 -5.79 -77.32
C VAL A 559 -3.44 -6.90 -76.77
N SER A 560 -2.99 -6.77 -75.53
CA SER A 560 -2.12 -7.75 -74.88
C SER A 560 -2.22 -7.58 -73.38
N GLY A 561 -2.27 -8.70 -72.67
CA GLY A 561 -2.47 -8.72 -71.24
C GLY A 561 -1.87 -9.94 -70.56
N LYS A 562 -2.06 -10.01 -69.24
CA LYS A 562 -1.61 -11.09 -68.37
C LYS A 562 -2.63 -11.34 -67.27
N LEU A 563 -3.21 -12.54 -67.27
CA LEU A 563 -4.09 -12.99 -66.20
C LEU A 563 -3.27 -13.22 -64.93
N GLY A 564 -3.22 -12.22 -64.05
CA GLY A 564 -2.35 -12.13 -62.88
C GLY A 564 -2.61 -13.23 -61.85
N GLY A 565 -3.87 -13.67 -61.72
CA GLY A 565 -4.28 -14.72 -60.78
C GLY A 565 -5.00 -15.92 -61.43
N ALA A 566 -5.39 -16.88 -60.59
CA ALA A 566 -6.08 -18.11 -61.03
C ALA A 566 -7.52 -17.89 -61.52
N THR A 567 -8.19 -16.86 -61.03
CA THR A 567 -9.58 -16.49 -61.36
C THR A 567 -9.71 -15.31 -62.31
N ASP A 568 -8.58 -14.84 -62.85
CA ASP A 568 -8.49 -13.59 -63.58
C ASP A 568 -8.94 -13.71 -65.05
N ILE A 569 -9.58 -12.64 -65.58
CA ILE A 569 -10.32 -12.64 -66.86
C ILE A 569 -10.32 -11.26 -67.53
N ASP A 570 -9.50 -11.06 -68.55
CA ASP A 570 -9.42 -9.80 -69.28
C ASP A 570 -10.58 -9.63 -70.27
N CYS A 571 -11.63 -8.88 -69.91
CA CYS A 571 -12.69 -8.54 -70.85
C CYS A 571 -12.48 -7.18 -71.53
N TYR A 572 -12.58 -7.17 -72.86
CA TYR A 572 -12.54 -6.00 -73.73
C TYR A 572 -13.86 -5.84 -74.52
N SER A 573 -14.16 -4.63 -74.99
CA SER A 573 -15.31 -4.34 -75.84
C SER A 573 -14.96 -3.45 -77.02
N LEU A 574 -15.60 -3.65 -78.17
CA LEU A 574 -15.53 -2.75 -79.33
C LEU A 574 -16.91 -2.47 -79.90
N SER A 575 -17.08 -1.28 -80.48
CA SER A 575 -18.18 -0.98 -81.39
C SER A 575 -17.71 -1.22 -82.82
N ALA A 576 -18.40 -2.08 -83.57
CA ALA A 576 -18.13 -2.32 -84.98
C ALA A 576 -19.33 -1.80 -85.80
N PRO A 577 -19.34 -0.50 -86.14
CA PRO A 577 -20.33 0.08 -87.05
C PRO A 577 -20.10 -0.39 -88.48
N ASP A 578 -21.21 -0.55 -89.19
CA ASP A 578 -21.31 -1.11 -90.53
C ASP A 578 -21.82 -0.04 -91.52
N SER A 579 -21.37 -0.10 -92.77
CA SER A 579 -21.83 0.77 -93.85
C SER A 579 -22.90 0.05 -94.66
N SER A 580 -23.98 0.73 -95.03
CA SER A 580 -24.94 0.17 -95.99
C SER A 580 -24.37 0.21 -97.42
N ASP A 581 -23.40 -0.66 -97.69
CA ASP A 581 -22.63 -0.61 -98.93
C ASP A 581 -23.42 -1.07 -100.16
N LEU A 582 -22.95 -0.67 -101.34
CA LEU A 582 -23.66 -0.89 -102.62
C LEU A 582 -22.87 -1.74 -103.63
N THR A 583 -21.69 -2.25 -103.24
CA THR A 583 -20.82 -3.04 -104.11
C THR A 583 -20.28 -4.28 -103.39
N CYS A 584 -19.08 -4.23 -102.82
CA CYS A 584 -18.65 -5.18 -101.79
C CYS A 584 -19.01 -4.58 -100.43
N ASP A 585 -19.46 -5.42 -99.51
CA ASP A 585 -19.42 -5.16 -98.07
C ASP A 585 -17.96 -5.38 -97.60
N THR A 586 -17.45 -4.60 -96.65
CA THR A 586 -16.13 -4.82 -96.04
C THR A 586 -16.18 -5.23 -94.57
N TYR A 587 -17.37 -5.49 -94.01
CA TYR A 587 -17.57 -5.82 -92.60
C TYR A 587 -17.05 -7.22 -92.25
N HIS A 588 -15.84 -7.27 -91.71
CA HIS A 588 -15.17 -8.47 -91.23
C HIS A 588 -14.50 -8.20 -89.89
N VAL A 589 -15.15 -8.62 -88.80
CA VAL A 589 -14.62 -8.53 -87.43
C VAL A 589 -13.84 -9.80 -87.10
N ASP A 590 -12.54 -9.66 -86.85
CA ASP A 590 -11.63 -10.74 -86.51
C ASP A 590 -10.95 -10.48 -85.16
N ILE A 591 -10.96 -11.48 -84.28
CA ILE A 591 -10.36 -11.47 -82.95
C ILE A 591 -9.55 -12.77 -82.82
N ARG A 592 -8.22 -12.71 -82.88
CA ARG A 592 -7.36 -13.92 -82.87
C ARG A 592 -6.04 -13.72 -82.12
N PHE A 593 -5.54 -14.76 -81.46
CA PHE A 593 -4.24 -14.68 -80.78
C PHE A 593 -3.09 -14.53 -81.79
N THR A 594 -2.28 -13.49 -81.59
CA THR A 594 -0.94 -13.35 -82.19
C THR A 594 0.14 -13.92 -81.27
N SER A 595 -0.12 -13.99 -79.96
CA SER A 595 0.68 -14.73 -78.97
C SER A 595 -0.24 -15.43 -77.97
N ASN A 596 -0.01 -16.72 -77.73
CA ASN A 596 -0.67 -17.50 -76.68
C ASN A 596 0.33 -18.55 -76.14
N PRO A 597 1.21 -18.17 -75.19
CA PRO A 597 2.24 -19.05 -74.66
C PRO A 597 1.66 -20.36 -74.12
N SER A 598 2.27 -21.49 -74.48
CA SER A 598 1.80 -22.85 -74.15
C SER A 598 0.36 -23.19 -74.59
N ASN A 599 -0.30 -22.35 -75.41
CA ASN A 599 -1.73 -22.40 -75.70
C ASN A 599 -2.62 -22.42 -74.43
N GLN A 600 -2.17 -21.77 -73.35
CA GLN A 600 -2.84 -21.81 -72.05
C GLN A 600 -4.06 -20.89 -71.94
N PHE A 601 -4.18 -19.91 -72.84
CA PHE A 601 -5.29 -18.95 -72.84
C PHE A 601 -6.37 -19.34 -73.85
N GLU A 602 -7.59 -18.89 -73.61
CA GLU A 602 -8.68 -18.95 -74.55
C GLU A 602 -9.56 -17.69 -74.53
N ILE A 603 -10.17 -17.38 -75.68
CA ILE A 603 -11.16 -16.30 -75.80
C ILE A 603 -12.60 -16.82 -75.73
N GLN A 604 -13.46 -16.05 -75.08
CA GLN A 604 -14.91 -16.12 -75.24
C GLN A 604 -15.40 -14.83 -75.88
N VAL A 605 -16.12 -14.89 -76.99
CA VAL A 605 -16.67 -13.73 -77.70
C VAL A 605 -18.20 -13.72 -77.63
N PHE A 606 -18.78 -12.56 -77.39
CA PHE A 606 -20.22 -12.27 -77.35
C PHE A 606 -20.55 -11.16 -78.37
N ARG A 607 -21.76 -11.15 -78.93
CA ARG A 607 -22.20 -10.22 -79.99
C ARG A 607 -23.52 -9.55 -79.60
N GLY A 608 -23.56 -8.22 -79.64
CA GLY A 608 -24.69 -7.40 -79.22
C GLY A 608 -24.76 -7.19 -77.70
N ASP A 609 -24.77 -8.27 -76.92
CA ASP A 609 -24.79 -8.25 -75.46
C ASP A 609 -23.92 -9.37 -74.86
N CYS A 610 -23.83 -9.42 -73.52
CA CYS A 610 -23.06 -10.41 -72.76
C CYS A 610 -23.85 -11.68 -72.38
N ALA A 611 -25.06 -11.91 -72.90
CA ALA A 611 -25.92 -13.00 -72.45
C ALA A 611 -25.62 -14.35 -73.13
N THR A 612 -25.09 -14.35 -74.35
CA THR A 612 -24.81 -15.58 -75.13
C THR A 612 -23.42 -15.56 -75.78
N VAL A 613 -22.63 -16.60 -75.54
CA VAL A 613 -21.32 -16.79 -76.19
C VAL A 613 -21.52 -17.17 -77.66
N SER A 614 -20.91 -16.41 -78.56
CA SER A 614 -20.95 -16.58 -80.01
C SER A 614 -19.96 -17.64 -80.51
N CYS A 615 -18.74 -17.69 -79.95
CA CYS A 615 -17.71 -18.65 -80.33
C CYS A 615 -18.00 -20.07 -79.78
N THR A 616 -18.45 -20.97 -80.64
CA THR A 616 -18.89 -22.34 -80.27
C THR A 616 -18.03 -23.44 -80.91
N GLY A 617 -16.70 -23.30 -80.84
CA GLY A 617 -15.78 -24.38 -81.23
C GLY A 617 -14.31 -23.98 -81.24
N ASP A 618 -13.97 -22.91 -81.95
CA ASP A 618 -12.65 -22.28 -81.85
C ASP A 618 -12.64 -21.37 -80.60
N THR A 619 -11.59 -21.48 -79.79
CA THR A 619 -11.33 -20.62 -78.62
C THR A 619 -9.94 -19.97 -78.68
N THR A 620 -9.34 -19.97 -79.87
CA THR A 620 -8.07 -19.30 -80.23
C THR A 620 -8.26 -18.17 -81.25
N GLY A 621 -9.34 -18.22 -82.02
CA GLY A 621 -9.79 -17.15 -82.90
C GLY A 621 -11.31 -17.11 -83.04
N TYR A 622 -11.83 -15.96 -83.40
CA TYR A 622 -13.22 -15.70 -83.77
C TYR A 622 -13.24 -14.73 -84.94
N ALA A 623 -13.85 -15.13 -86.04
CA ALA A 623 -14.11 -14.26 -87.18
C ALA A 623 -15.62 -14.24 -87.46
N TRP A 624 -16.17 -13.03 -87.62
CA TRP A 624 -17.54 -12.83 -88.08
C TRP A 624 -17.53 -11.81 -89.21
N TYR A 625 -18.03 -12.22 -90.36
CA TYR A 625 -18.05 -11.46 -91.60
C TYR A 625 -19.39 -11.62 -92.29
N THR A 626 -19.75 -10.62 -93.09
CA THR A 626 -20.69 -10.77 -94.20
C THR A 626 -19.97 -11.36 -95.41
N ASP A 627 -18.87 -10.73 -95.83
CA ASP A 627 -18.09 -11.12 -97.00
C ASP A 627 -17.38 -12.49 -96.90
N TYR A 628 -17.06 -13.10 -98.05
CA TYR A 628 -16.08 -14.19 -98.07
C TYR A 628 -15.21 -14.13 -99.33
N SER A 629 -14.08 -13.43 -99.22
CA SER A 629 -13.05 -13.34 -100.26
C SER A 629 -12.29 -14.66 -100.55
N GLY A 630 -12.60 -15.76 -99.85
CA GLY A 630 -11.97 -17.07 -100.02
C GLY A 630 -12.51 -17.88 -101.22
N ALA A 631 -11.65 -18.18 -102.20
CA ALA A 631 -12.02 -18.93 -103.41
C ALA A 631 -12.36 -20.42 -103.14
N CYS A 632 -13.61 -20.72 -102.82
CA CYS A 632 -14.10 -22.07 -102.57
C CYS A 632 -14.57 -22.78 -103.86
N VAL A 633 -13.83 -23.81 -104.26
CA VAL A 633 -14.11 -24.59 -105.48
C VAL A 633 -15.13 -25.70 -105.19
N ASN A 634 -16.42 -25.41 -105.41
CA ASN A 634 -17.47 -26.42 -105.29
C ASN A 634 -17.44 -27.40 -106.49
N PRO A 635 -17.27 -28.73 -106.30
CA PRO A 635 -17.07 -29.68 -107.38
C PRO A 635 -18.28 -29.91 -108.32
N THR A 636 -19.46 -29.34 -108.04
CA THR A 636 -20.67 -29.55 -108.87
C THR A 636 -21.05 -28.38 -109.80
N GLY A 637 -20.24 -27.32 -109.89
CA GLY A 637 -20.35 -26.33 -110.98
C GLY A 637 -21.60 -25.43 -110.96
N ALA A 638 -22.20 -25.20 -109.79
CA ALA A 638 -23.21 -24.16 -109.58
C ALA A 638 -22.60 -22.99 -108.79
N ALA A 639 -22.97 -21.75 -109.18
CA ALA A 639 -22.77 -20.42 -108.57
C ALA A 639 -21.47 -20.13 -107.75
N PRO A 640 -20.84 -18.95 -107.91
CA PRO A 640 -19.74 -18.55 -107.04
C PRO A 640 -20.21 -18.50 -105.58
N CYS A 641 -19.35 -18.95 -104.67
CA CYS A 641 -19.46 -18.67 -103.24
C CYS A 641 -18.39 -17.63 -102.92
N GLY A 642 -18.85 -16.42 -102.58
CA GLY A 642 -18.07 -15.19 -102.53
C GLY A 642 -18.98 -14.00 -102.90
N GLU A 643 -18.85 -12.89 -102.21
CA GLU A 643 -20.01 -12.02 -101.94
C GLU A 643 -20.25 -10.88 -102.95
N CYS A 644 -19.20 -10.36 -103.62
CA CYS A 644 -19.34 -9.17 -104.45
C CYS A 644 -20.04 -9.42 -105.81
N ASP A 645 -21.00 -8.60 -106.27
CA ASP A 645 -21.65 -7.53 -105.50
C ASP A 645 -22.74 -8.07 -104.55
N CYS A 646 -22.79 -7.53 -103.33
CA CYS A 646 -23.90 -7.77 -102.41
C CYS A 646 -25.24 -7.29 -103.01
N ARG A 647 -26.37 -7.73 -102.44
CA ARG A 647 -27.71 -7.32 -102.93
C ARG A 647 -28.52 -6.63 -101.83
N PRO A 648 -29.24 -5.52 -102.11
CA PRO A 648 -30.14 -4.89 -101.14
C PRO A 648 -31.43 -5.70 -100.89
N THR A 649 -31.56 -6.90 -101.48
CA THR A 649 -32.68 -7.82 -101.32
C THR A 649 -32.16 -9.26 -101.36
N ASN A 650 -32.63 -10.10 -100.44
CA ASN A 650 -32.21 -11.50 -100.30
C ASN A 650 -32.36 -12.25 -101.63
N THR A 651 -31.22 -12.66 -102.21
CA THR A 651 -31.12 -13.27 -103.54
C THR A 651 -30.22 -14.49 -103.44
N ALA A 652 -30.76 -15.70 -103.63
CA ALA A 652 -30.01 -16.94 -103.43
C ALA A 652 -28.68 -16.96 -104.22
N GLY A 653 -27.56 -17.10 -103.52
CA GLY A 653 -26.19 -17.01 -104.07
C GLY A 653 -25.52 -15.64 -103.90
N TYR A 654 -26.20 -14.66 -103.31
CA TYR A 654 -25.66 -13.37 -102.86
C TYR A 654 -26.15 -13.07 -101.45
N ASN A 655 -25.32 -12.43 -100.64
CA ASN A 655 -25.72 -11.95 -99.32
C ASN A 655 -26.41 -10.59 -99.41
N LEU A 656 -26.85 -10.10 -98.25
CA LEU A 656 -27.69 -8.92 -98.11
C LEU A 656 -26.84 -7.72 -97.68
N CYS A 657 -26.84 -6.62 -98.46
CA CYS A 657 -26.24 -5.35 -98.05
C CYS A 657 -27.08 -4.76 -96.90
N THR A 658 -26.79 -5.15 -95.66
CA THR A 658 -27.57 -4.81 -94.47
C THR A 658 -26.64 -4.30 -93.40
N ASP A 659 -27.00 -3.18 -92.77
CA ASP A 659 -26.35 -2.67 -91.58
C ASP A 659 -26.39 -3.72 -90.44
N ASN A 660 -25.22 -4.29 -90.14
CA ASN A 660 -24.93 -5.21 -89.04
C ASN A 660 -24.29 -4.51 -87.82
N THR A 661 -24.34 -3.17 -87.75
CA THR A 661 -23.75 -2.37 -86.66
C THR A 661 -24.05 -2.98 -85.29
N THR A 662 -23.00 -3.41 -84.59
CA THR A 662 -23.15 -4.07 -83.30
C THR A 662 -21.89 -3.90 -82.45
N SER A 663 -22.03 -4.16 -81.16
CA SER A 663 -20.91 -4.24 -80.23
C SER A 663 -20.45 -5.69 -80.09
N TYR A 664 -19.15 -5.90 -80.00
CA TYR A 664 -18.57 -7.18 -79.61
C TYR A 664 -17.90 -7.03 -78.26
N TYR A 665 -18.08 -8.04 -77.43
CA TYR A 665 -17.41 -8.17 -76.14
C TYR A 665 -16.59 -9.45 -76.21
N PHE A 666 -15.36 -9.44 -75.72
CA PHE A 666 -14.57 -10.66 -75.64
C PHE A 666 -13.74 -10.70 -74.37
N CYS A 667 -13.71 -11.88 -73.74
CA CYS A 667 -13.00 -12.13 -72.49
C CYS A 667 -11.91 -13.17 -72.72
N VAL A 668 -10.69 -12.87 -72.28
CA VAL A 668 -9.56 -13.80 -72.25
C VAL A 668 -9.55 -14.49 -70.90
N ARG A 669 -9.38 -15.82 -70.88
CA ARG A 669 -9.32 -16.59 -69.64
C ARG A 669 -8.33 -17.74 -69.73
N ARG A 670 -7.84 -18.20 -68.58
CA ARG A 670 -6.92 -19.34 -68.46
C ARG A 670 -7.70 -20.64 -68.67
N ARG A 671 -7.16 -21.57 -69.48
CA ARG A 671 -7.78 -22.88 -69.74
C ARG A 671 -7.69 -23.77 -68.50
N THR A 672 -8.74 -24.54 -68.25
CA THR A 672 -8.77 -25.52 -67.14
C THR A 672 -7.62 -26.51 -67.23
N GLY A 673 -6.84 -26.66 -66.15
CA GLY A 673 -5.70 -27.57 -66.07
C GLY A 673 -4.34 -26.96 -66.38
N PHE A 674 -4.29 -25.66 -66.71
CA PHE A 674 -3.05 -24.88 -66.69
C PHE A 674 -2.93 -24.15 -65.35
N SER A 675 -1.74 -24.20 -64.73
CA SER A 675 -1.44 -23.37 -63.57
C SER A 675 -1.42 -21.89 -63.93
N PRO A 676 -1.62 -20.99 -62.96
CA PRO A 676 -1.24 -19.59 -63.08
C PRO A 676 0.22 -19.39 -63.53
N SER A 677 0.46 -18.28 -64.24
CA SER A 677 1.78 -17.84 -64.72
C SER A 677 1.71 -16.39 -65.18
N CYS A 678 2.81 -15.66 -65.13
CA CYS A 678 2.92 -14.29 -65.64
C CYS A 678 3.15 -14.21 -67.17
N ASP A 679 2.66 -15.20 -67.92
CA ASP A 679 2.78 -15.26 -69.38
C ASP A 679 1.88 -14.23 -70.06
N GLN A 680 2.46 -13.40 -70.93
CA GLN A 680 1.72 -12.40 -71.70
C GLN A 680 1.13 -13.00 -72.98
N TYR A 681 -0.17 -12.83 -73.20
CA TYR A 681 -0.80 -13.10 -74.49
C TYR A 681 -0.90 -11.83 -75.33
N SER A 682 -1.17 -12.00 -76.62
CA SER A 682 -1.48 -10.90 -77.54
C SER A 682 -2.61 -11.30 -78.47
N LEU A 683 -3.58 -10.42 -78.66
CA LEU A 683 -4.71 -10.58 -79.57
C LEU A 683 -4.67 -9.48 -80.62
N ARG A 684 -4.83 -9.84 -81.90
CA ARG A 684 -5.20 -8.88 -82.95
C ARG A 684 -6.71 -8.80 -83.04
N VAL A 685 -7.23 -7.58 -83.16
CA VAL A 685 -8.65 -7.25 -83.25
C VAL A 685 -8.84 -6.29 -84.42
N THR A 686 -9.65 -6.67 -85.42
CA THR A 686 -9.94 -5.83 -86.59
C THR A 686 -11.43 -5.66 -86.85
N ASN A 687 -11.76 -4.65 -87.65
CA ASN A 687 -12.93 -4.68 -88.53
C ASN A 687 -12.48 -4.29 -89.94
N GLY A 688 -12.87 -5.05 -90.96
CA GLY A 688 -12.58 -4.79 -92.38
C GLY A 688 -11.10 -4.84 -92.76
N VAL A 689 -10.28 -5.58 -92.00
CA VAL A 689 -8.87 -5.84 -92.33
C VAL A 689 -8.59 -7.35 -92.28
N TYR A 690 -8.30 -7.91 -93.45
CA TYR A 690 -8.07 -9.33 -93.73
C TYR A 690 -6.65 -9.80 -93.35
#